data_AF-Q7VI19-F1
#
_entry.id   AF-Q7VI19-F1
#
_cell.length_a   1.000
_cell.length_b   1.000
_cell.length_c   1.000
_cell.angle_alpha   90.00
_cell.angle_beta   90.00
_cell.angle_gamma   90.00
#
_symmetry.space_group_name_H-M   'P 1'
#
loop_
_entity.id
_entity.type
_entity.pdbx_description
1 polymer ?
#
loop_
_entity_poly.entity_id
_entity_poly.type
_entity_poly.pdbx_seq_one_letter_code
_entity_poly.pdbx_strand_id
1 'polypeptide(L)'
;MALGTLSSLGLGSKVLNHDVIDKLREADEASLIKPIDKKIEQNVEKQTELVAITSTLRDLKSSTSKLGDYSTYLGRSSNVIGDALKANISAGVPTQDIKIDIDSVATSDINEIGSKYESRESVFSQKDSVLKFHHKGHDYKIDIKAGMQLGEVAQLITDTTKGEVMGIVMKTGGSNPYQLMINSKDTGESSRIYFGSTTSGSVVPSGAFSVNDGDLNITLKDKKGIDKTLSIKLPKTAIESKSQDNAEALKEAIITAIKNDSDFDGLLDNDINIGIGGANSDTLTLNDRRGYSIELQGSKAQSLGFGTENKNNAKEDLMVATKSVGAGKLTGTINIGSIPLDLSTLTKEKNTSAQNAKNIAEAINNIAGIYGSVNDEGKLVINSDTGEVNIYANDDPASKKALEDLGLKAGTTMDYAKTQEELFKIRKVQKAEDAKFSYNGISMKRPTNNVDDIVSGVNIEFLTTTEPGKPAVISITRNDEEIIENVKKFVESYNDLALKLDDVTRYDEDSKIAGVFNGNSDIRMIRPSLNRIFSTTIQTETELKGLAKYGLTLNEKGTMTLDVSKLQMALSSDPEGTQELFNGSLKTTEFKEVQTDGVFKKFDQEIDRLLNGPNARLKVLEESLTKDDKKLREDRKKAVEQLNIRYDIMAQRFAAYDSQISKTNNAFSSVQLMIDQSVAKK
;
A
#
# COMPACT_ATOMS: atom_id res chain seq x y z
N MET A 1 2.46 2.98 101.42
CA MET A 1 3.60 2.74 100.50
C MET A 1 4.55 1.77 101.17
N ALA A 2 4.52 0.51 100.76
CA ALA A 2 5.39 -0.54 101.29
C ALA A 2 6.60 -0.70 100.35
N LEU A 3 7.76 -0.25 100.85
CA LEU A 3 9.13 -0.67 100.54
C LEU A 3 9.42 -1.17 99.11
N GLY A 4 9.67 -0.23 98.21
CA GLY A 4 10.49 -0.43 97.01
C GLY A 4 11.51 0.71 96.92
N THR A 5 12.57 0.67 97.72
CA THR A 5 13.67 1.63 97.61
C THR A 5 14.65 1.15 96.55
N LEU A 6 14.67 1.81 95.39
CA LEU A 6 15.75 1.66 94.41
C LEU A 6 17.08 2.02 95.10
N SER A 7 17.93 1.02 95.33
CA SER A 7 19.12 1.14 96.20
C SER A 7 20.31 1.83 95.56
N SER A 8 20.30 2.08 94.24
CA SER A 8 21.33 2.86 93.54
C SER A 8 20.94 3.07 92.08
N LEU A 9 20.89 4.33 91.61
CA LEU A 9 20.97 4.66 90.18
C LEU A 9 22.45 4.69 89.79
N GLY A 10 23.02 3.52 89.51
CA GLY A 10 24.38 3.41 88.99
C GLY A 10 24.38 3.50 87.46
N LEU A 11 24.98 4.54 86.89
CA LEU A 11 25.33 4.59 85.47
C LEU A 11 26.63 3.78 85.26
N GLY A 12 26.63 2.81 84.34
CA GLY A 12 27.85 2.09 83.93
C GLY A 12 28.25 0.87 84.77
N SER A 13 27.30 0.12 85.32
CA SER A 13 27.55 -1.06 86.19
C SER A 13 28.15 -2.31 85.50
N LYS A 14 28.57 -2.21 84.22
CA LYS A 14 29.20 -3.29 83.45
C LYS A 14 30.39 -2.77 82.66
N VAL A 15 31.39 -3.64 82.46
CA VAL A 15 32.60 -3.34 81.67
C VAL A 15 32.23 -3.22 80.19
N LEU A 16 32.82 -2.25 79.49
CA LEU A 16 32.65 -2.07 78.04
C LEU A 16 33.21 -3.28 77.28
N ASN A 17 32.42 -3.86 76.38
CA ASN A 17 32.82 -4.95 75.49
C ASN A 17 32.27 -4.72 74.07
N HIS A 18 32.72 -5.51 73.09
CA HIS A 18 32.28 -5.38 71.69
C HIS A 18 30.75 -5.50 71.53
N ASP A 19 30.09 -6.44 72.21
CA ASP A 19 28.63 -6.62 72.17
C ASP A 19 27.87 -5.36 72.63
N VAL A 20 28.37 -4.62 73.62
CA VAL A 20 27.77 -3.35 74.05
C VAL A 20 27.96 -2.25 73.01
N ILE A 21 29.11 -2.21 72.31
CA ILE A 21 29.37 -1.24 71.23
C ILE A 21 28.42 -1.49 70.05
N ASP A 22 28.24 -2.75 69.67
CA ASP A 22 27.33 -3.13 68.58
C ASP A 22 25.86 -2.80 68.92
N LYS A 23 25.42 -3.07 70.15
CA LYS A 23 24.08 -2.68 70.61
C LYS A 23 23.87 -1.17 70.64
N LEU A 24 24.89 -0.39 70.98
CA LEU A 24 24.83 1.07 70.91
C LEU A 24 24.73 1.53 69.45
N ARG A 25 25.47 0.89 68.53
CA ARG A 25 25.40 1.18 67.10
C ARG A 25 24.01 0.89 66.56
N GLU A 26 23.43 -0.25 66.87
CA GLU A 26 22.06 -0.60 66.45
C GLU A 26 21.02 0.39 66.98
N ALA A 27 21.17 0.85 68.23
CA ALA A 27 20.29 1.86 68.81
C ALA A 27 20.43 3.22 68.11
N ASP A 28 21.66 3.64 67.81
CA ASP A 28 21.93 4.87 67.06
C ASP A 28 21.43 4.76 65.62
N GLU A 29 21.62 3.63 64.93
CA GLU A 29 21.06 3.35 63.60
C GLU A 29 19.53 3.43 63.61
N ALA A 30 18.91 2.84 64.63
CA ALA A 30 17.46 2.89 64.80
C ALA A 30 16.93 4.31 65.02
N SER A 31 17.69 5.18 65.69
CA SER A 31 17.29 6.56 65.95
C SER A 31 17.63 7.53 64.82
N LEU A 32 18.73 7.31 64.09
CA LEU A 32 19.28 8.28 63.13
C LEU A 32 18.99 7.89 61.68
N ILE A 33 19.01 6.60 61.34
CA ILE A 33 18.92 6.11 59.96
C ILE A 33 17.49 5.65 59.64
N LYS A 34 16.87 4.83 60.50
CA LYS A 34 15.52 4.28 60.23
C LYS A 34 14.46 5.35 59.94
N PRO A 35 14.43 6.53 60.59
CA PRO A 35 13.48 7.58 60.23
C PRO A 35 13.70 8.15 58.83
N ILE A 36 14.94 8.20 58.34
CA ILE A 36 15.27 8.65 56.98
C ILE A 36 14.86 7.56 55.99
N ASP A 37 15.16 6.29 56.28
CA ASP A 37 14.77 5.14 55.45
C ASP A 37 13.25 5.11 55.25
N LYS A 38 12.48 5.27 56.33
CA LYS A 38 11.01 5.37 56.26
C LYS A 38 10.53 6.52 55.37
N LYS A 39 11.19 7.68 55.41
CA LYS A 39 10.85 8.82 54.53
C LYS A 39 11.19 8.53 53.07
N ILE A 40 12.28 7.82 52.80
CA ILE A 40 12.65 7.38 51.44
C ILE A 40 11.60 6.39 50.92
N GLU A 41 11.24 5.37 51.71
CA GLU A 41 10.19 4.40 51.35
C GLU A 41 8.87 5.09 51.01
N GLN A 42 8.41 6.01 51.88
CA GLN A 42 7.20 6.79 51.63
C GLN A 42 7.30 7.68 50.39
N ASN A 43 8.47 8.24 50.08
CA ASN A 43 8.66 9.04 48.87
C ASN A 43 8.60 8.14 47.61
N VAL A 44 9.24 6.98 47.64
CA VAL A 44 9.21 5.99 46.55
C VAL A 44 7.78 5.49 46.31
N GLU A 45 7.03 5.23 47.36
CA GLU A 45 5.60 4.87 47.27
C GLU A 45 4.80 6.02 46.61
N LYS A 46 4.98 7.27 47.05
CA LYS A 46 4.35 8.43 46.41
C LYS A 46 4.70 8.55 44.92
N GLN A 47 5.96 8.32 44.54
CA GLN A 47 6.35 8.36 43.13
C GLN A 47 5.64 7.27 42.32
N THR A 48 5.59 6.04 42.85
CA THR A 48 4.91 4.90 42.23
C THR A 48 3.41 5.19 42.04
N GLU A 49 2.77 5.69 43.09
CA GLU A 49 1.37 6.04 43.10
C GLU A 49 1.03 7.22 42.18
N LEU A 50 1.93 8.22 42.11
CA LEU A 50 1.81 9.34 41.17
C LEU A 50 1.91 8.86 39.72
N VAL A 51 2.83 7.93 39.41
CA VAL A 51 2.92 7.32 38.07
C VAL A 51 1.60 6.64 37.70
N ALA A 52 1.03 5.85 38.61
CA ALA A 52 -0.27 5.21 38.37
C ALA A 52 -1.42 6.21 38.15
N ILE A 53 -1.49 7.28 38.94
CA ILE A 53 -2.46 8.38 38.73
C ILE A 53 -2.24 9.05 37.37
N THR A 54 -1.00 9.36 36.99
CA THR A 54 -0.73 9.98 35.69
C THR A 54 -1.08 9.06 34.53
N SER A 55 -0.93 7.74 34.68
CA SER A 55 -1.35 6.76 33.68
C SER A 55 -2.86 6.79 33.47
N THR A 56 -3.64 6.63 34.54
CA THR A 56 -5.11 6.66 34.47
C THR A 56 -5.64 8.00 33.94
N LEU A 57 -5.00 9.12 34.26
CA LEU A 57 -5.32 10.42 33.66
C LEU A 57 -5.01 10.49 32.16
N ARG A 58 -3.95 9.83 31.67
CA ARG A 58 -3.67 9.76 30.22
C ARG A 58 -4.70 8.91 29.49
N ASP A 59 -5.15 7.82 30.09
CA ASP A 59 -6.21 6.96 29.53
C ASP A 59 -7.53 7.75 29.44
N LEU A 60 -7.88 8.47 30.51
CA LEU A 60 -9.03 9.38 30.51
C LEU A 60 -8.88 10.47 29.45
N LYS A 61 -7.67 11.07 29.32
CA LYS A 61 -7.38 12.09 28.32
C LYS A 61 -7.63 11.59 26.91
N SER A 62 -7.23 10.37 26.57
CA SER A 62 -7.41 9.82 25.22
C SER A 62 -8.88 9.88 24.79
N SER A 63 -9.81 9.49 25.67
CA SER A 63 -11.24 9.50 25.38
C SER A 63 -11.79 10.94 25.32
N THR A 64 -11.35 11.83 26.23
CA THR A 64 -11.79 13.24 26.22
C THR A 64 -11.27 14.02 25.03
N SER A 65 -10.03 13.77 24.58
CA SER A 65 -9.45 14.39 23.38
C SER A 65 -10.26 14.02 22.13
N LYS A 66 -10.58 12.73 21.96
CA LYS A 66 -11.38 12.24 20.81
C LYS A 66 -12.80 12.83 20.81
N LEU A 67 -13.51 12.73 21.93
CA LEU A 67 -14.86 13.31 22.07
C LEU A 67 -14.84 14.84 21.99
N GLY A 68 -13.74 15.47 22.36
CA GLY A 68 -13.48 16.90 22.23
C GLY A 68 -12.94 17.32 20.86
N ASP A 69 -12.87 16.44 19.87
CA ASP A 69 -12.42 16.72 18.49
C ASP A 69 -13.60 16.69 17.51
N TYR A 70 -13.68 17.69 16.62
CA TYR A 70 -14.77 17.82 15.67
C TYR A 70 -14.76 16.69 14.62
N SER A 71 -13.56 16.20 14.26
CA SER A 71 -13.38 15.13 13.27
C SER A 71 -14.11 13.83 13.64
N THR A 72 -14.24 13.53 14.93
CA THR A 72 -14.98 12.38 15.45
C THR A 72 -16.45 12.38 14.99
N TYR A 73 -17.05 13.57 14.84
CA TYR A 73 -18.46 13.73 14.43
C TYR A 73 -18.64 13.73 12.90
N LEU A 74 -17.53 13.81 12.15
CA LEU A 74 -17.52 13.67 10.70
C LEU A 74 -17.43 12.21 10.24
N GLY A 75 -17.20 11.26 11.16
CA GLY A 75 -17.17 9.84 10.87
C GLY A 75 -18.42 9.35 10.14
N ARG A 76 -18.21 8.47 9.16
CA ARG A 76 -19.27 7.85 8.36
C ARG A 76 -19.19 6.34 8.44
N SER A 77 -20.36 5.71 8.40
CA SER A 77 -20.51 4.27 8.25
C SER A 77 -21.18 3.99 6.91
N SER A 78 -20.82 2.88 6.27
CA SER A 78 -21.47 2.40 5.06
C SER A 78 -22.07 1.02 5.30
N ASN A 79 -23.28 0.83 4.82
CA ASN A 79 -23.89 -0.48 4.69
C ASN A 79 -24.24 -0.72 3.23
N VAL A 80 -23.67 -1.76 2.64
CA VAL A 80 -23.97 -2.17 1.26
C VAL A 80 -25.05 -3.24 1.30
N ILE A 81 -26.18 -2.95 0.65
CA ILE A 81 -27.24 -3.92 0.42
C ILE A 81 -26.95 -4.61 -0.92
N GLY A 82 -26.69 -5.92 -0.87
CA GLY A 82 -26.24 -6.74 -2.00
C GLY A 82 -24.79 -7.19 -1.82
N ASP A 83 -24.34 -8.09 -2.70
CA ASP A 83 -22.99 -8.68 -2.71
C ASP A 83 -22.15 -8.26 -3.94
N ALA A 84 -22.74 -7.45 -4.82
CA ALA A 84 -22.13 -7.06 -6.10
C ALA A 84 -20.97 -6.07 -5.96
N LEU A 85 -20.86 -5.35 -4.83
CA LEU A 85 -19.82 -4.34 -4.62
C LEU A 85 -19.40 -4.22 -3.15
N LYS A 86 -18.26 -3.57 -2.93
CA LYS A 86 -17.85 -3.00 -1.64
C LYS A 86 -17.74 -1.49 -1.76
N ALA A 87 -17.96 -0.78 -0.66
CA ALA A 87 -17.83 0.67 -0.62
C ALA A 87 -17.10 1.13 0.64
N ASN A 88 -16.09 1.98 0.48
CA ASN A 88 -15.39 2.66 1.55
C ASN A 88 -15.71 4.16 1.49
N ILE A 89 -16.15 4.72 2.62
CA ILE A 89 -16.64 6.09 2.72
C ILE A 89 -15.76 6.87 3.68
N SER A 90 -15.24 7.99 3.19
CA SER A 90 -14.44 8.92 3.99
C SER A 90 -15.31 9.75 4.92
N ALA A 91 -14.70 10.25 5.99
CA ALA A 91 -15.35 11.21 6.88
C ALA A 91 -15.81 12.46 6.11
N GLY A 92 -16.95 13.03 6.53
CA GLY A 92 -17.50 14.25 5.95
C GLY A 92 -18.36 14.07 4.71
N VAL A 93 -18.35 12.90 4.06
CA VAL A 93 -19.27 12.60 2.95
C VAL A 93 -20.72 12.76 3.43
N PRO A 94 -21.62 13.43 2.68
CA PRO A 94 -23.02 13.58 3.07
C PRO A 94 -23.71 12.23 3.28
N THR A 95 -24.61 12.17 4.26
CA THR A 95 -25.45 10.99 4.49
C THR A 95 -26.49 10.88 3.38
N GLN A 96 -26.52 9.74 2.69
CA GLN A 96 -27.45 9.47 1.59
C GLN A 96 -27.41 7.98 1.23
N ASP A 97 -28.43 7.53 0.50
CA ASP A 97 -28.40 6.24 -0.18
C ASP A 97 -27.95 6.44 -1.63
N ILE A 98 -27.00 5.63 -2.09
CA ILE A 98 -26.50 5.61 -3.46
C ILE A 98 -26.92 4.29 -4.10
N LYS A 99 -27.62 4.36 -5.22
CA LYS A 99 -28.00 3.18 -6.01
C LYS A 99 -26.97 2.95 -7.11
N ILE A 100 -26.41 1.75 -7.16
CA ILE A 100 -25.46 1.30 -8.17
C ILE A 100 -26.04 0.09 -8.90
N ASP A 101 -26.23 0.22 -10.21
CA ASP A 101 -26.56 -0.92 -11.08
C ASP A 101 -25.31 -1.27 -11.90
N ILE A 102 -24.79 -2.48 -11.79
CA ILE A 102 -23.56 -2.95 -12.44
C ILE A 102 -23.95 -3.88 -13.58
N ASP A 103 -23.92 -3.36 -14.81
CA ASP A 103 -24.23 -4.11 -16.03
C ASP A 103 -23.09 -5.09 -16.39
N SER A 104 -21.84 -4.63 -16.25
CA SER A 104 -20.64 -5.45 -16.48
C SER A 104 -19.48 -4.96 -15.62
N VAL A 105 -18.62 -5.89 -15.21
CA VAL A 105 -17.34 -5.58 -14.56
C VAL A 105 -16.24 -5.42 -15.59
N ALA A 106 -15.21 -4.65 -15.25
CA ALA A 106 -14.03 -4.52 -16.08
C ALA A 106 -13.25 -5.84 -16.10
N THR A 107 -12.86 -6.27 -17.29
CA THR A 107 -12.14 -7.53 -17.54
C THR A 107 -10.81 -7.28 -18.23
N SER A 108 -9.84 -8.18 -18.03
CA SER A 108 -8.59 -8.22 -18.78
C SER A 108 -8.75 -9.06 -20.05
N ASP A 109 -7.78 -8.94 -20.97
CA ASP A 109 -7.71 -9.76 -22.18
C ASP A 109 -7.01 -11.09 -21.86
N ILE A 110 -7.60 -12.21 -22.25
CA ILE A 110 -7.04 -13.55 -22.05
C ILE A 110 -7.09 -14.30 -23.38
N ASN A 111 -5.92 -14.71 -23.87
CA ASN A 111 -5.78 -15.31 -25.20
C ASN A 111 -4.96 -16.61 -25.13
N GLU A 112 -5.46 -17.66 -25.77
CA GLU A 112 -4.70 -18.89 -26.03
C GLU A 112 -3.96 -18.78 -27.37
N ILE A 113 -2.68 -19.17 -27.39
CA ILE A 113 -1.81 -19.09 -28.56
C ILE A 113 -1.28 -20.46 -28.95
N GLY A 114 -1.61 -20.88 -30.16
CA GLY A 114 -1.04 -22.05 -30.82
C GLY A 114 -1.60 -23.36 -30.31
N SER A 115 -0.87 -24.44 -30.61
CA SER A 115 -1.28 -25.80 -30.23
C SER A 115 -0.91 -26.12 -28.78
N LYS A 116 -1.40 -27.25 -28.27
CA LYS A 116 -1.01 -27.75 -26.95
C LYS A 116 0.27 -28.59 -27.00
N TYR A 117 1.06 -28.51 -25.94
CA TYR A 117 2.38 -29.15 -25.79
C TYR A 117 2.43 -30.13 -24.62
N GLU A 118 3.36 -31.08 -24.68
CA GLU A 118 3.57 -32.12 -23.66
C GLU A 118 4.22 -31.57 -22.39
N SER A 119 5.10 -30.58 -22.52
CA SER A 119 5.86 -29.97 -21.42
C SER A 119 6.18 -28.49 -21.70
N ARG A 120 6.76 -27.79 -20.72
CA ARG A 120 7.26 -26.42 -20.91
C ARG A 120 8.53 -26.39 -21.77
N GLU A 121 9.24 -27.51 -21.82
CA GLU A 121 10.49 -27.73 -22.51
C GLU A 121 10.27 -28.20 -23.96
N SER A 122 9.03 -28.46 -24.35
CA SER A 122 8.66 -28.76 -25.72
C SER A 122 8.98 -27.57 -26.63
N VAL A 123 9.58 -27.85 -27.79
CA VAL A 123 9.90 -26.83 -28.79
C VAL A 123 8.61 -26.19 -29.31
N PHE A 124 8.52 -24.86 -29.20
CA PHE A 124 7.39 -24.08 -29.66
C PHE A 124 7.37 -23.96 -31.19
N SER A 125 8.51 -23.64 -31.80
CA SER A 125 8.65 -23.52 -33.25
C SER A 125 9.96 -24.14 -33.75
N GLN A 126 9.89 -24.88 -34.86
CA GLN A 126 11.07 -25.37 -35.60
C GLN A 126 11.53 -24.37 -36.68
N LYS A 127 10.83 -23.25 -36.85
CA LYS A 127 11.07 -22.22 -37.87
C LYS A 127 11.27 -20.87 -37.17
N ASP A 128 12.14 -20.02 -37.72
CA ASP A 128 12.24 -18.63 -37.24
C ASP A 128 10.93 -17.90 -37.60
N SER A 129 10.34 -17.22 -36.63
CA SER A 129 9.02 -16.61 -36.75
C SER A 129 8.91 -15.36 -35.88
N VAL A 130 7.90 -14.53 -36.13
CA VAL A 130 7.69 -13.27 -35.42
C VAL A 130 6.25 -13.19 -34.94
N LEU A 131 6.06 -13.07 -33.62
CA LEU A 131 4.77 -12.72 -33.04
C LEU A 131 4.66 -11.20 -32.93
N LYS A 132 3.59 -10.64 -33.49
CA LYS A 132 3.29 -9.20 -33.43
C LYS A 132 1.99 -8.97 -32.71
N PHE A 133 1.96 -7.96 -31.86
CA PHE A 133 0.72 -7.44 -31.28
C PHE A 133 0.88 -6.00 -30.84
N HIS A 134 -0.24 -5.29 -30.81
CA HIS A 134 -0.37 -3.94 -30.27
C HIS A 134 -1.09 -3.98 -28.93
N HIS A 135 -0.58 -3.23 -27.95
CA HIS A 135 -1.20 -3.07 -26.63
C HIS A 135 -0.90 -1.68 -26.07
N LYS A 136 -1.95 -0.97 -25.62
CA LYS A 136 -1.89 0.39 -25.03
C LYS A 136 -1.03 1.39 -25.82
N GLY A 137 -1.19 1.46 -27.14
CA GLY A 137 -0.46 2.42 -27.99
C GLY A 137 0.96 1.98 -28.37
N HIS A 138 1.39 0.78 -27.99
CA HIS A 138 2.70 0.24 -28.30
C HIS A 138 2.61 -1.04 -29.14
N ASP A 139 3.40 -1.09 -30.20
CA ASP A 139 3.59 -2.30 -31.00
C ASP A 139 4.74 -3.13 -30.43
N TYR A 140 4.51 -4.43 -30.28
CA TYR A 140 5.48 -5.40 -29.80
C TYR A 140 5.80 -6.39 -30.91
N LYS A 141 7.10 -6.66 -31.07
CA LYS A 141 7.66 -7.65 -31.98
C LYS A 141 8.46 -8.66 -31.18
N ILE A 142 8.02 -9.91 -31.17
CA ILE A 142 8.64 -11.02 -30.44
C ILE A 142 9.28 -11.96 -31.45
N ASP A 143 10.61 -11.95 -31.53
CA ASP A 143 11.37 -12.82 -32.42
C ASP A 143 11.51 -14.23 -31.82
N ILE A 144 10.75 -15.18 -32.35
CA ILE A 144 10.78 -16.59 -31.92
C ILE A 144 11.74 -17.34 -32.83
N LYS A 145 12.86 -17.80 -32.28
CA LYS A 145 13.86 -18.56 -33.03
C LYS A 145 13.50 -20.04 -33.08
N ALA A 146 13.88 -20.71 -34.17
CA ALA A 146 13.80 -22.14 -34.30
C ALA A 146 14.47 -22.85 -33.10
N GLY A 147 13.75 -23.78 -32.49
CA GLY A 147 14.19 -24.53 -31.32
C GLY A 147 13.82 -23.92 -29.96
N MET A 148 13.31 -22.68 -29.90
CA MET A 148 12.86 -22.08 -28.64
C MET A 148 11.76 -22.91 -27.98
N GLN A 149 11.87 -23.11 -26.67
CA GLN A 149 10.91 -23.88 -25.88
C GLN A 149 9.69 -23.04 -25.50
N LEU A 150 8.56 -23.70 -25.25
CA LEU A 150 7.31 -23.04 -24.84
C LEU A 150 7.49 -22.10 -23.64
N GLY A 151 8.25 -22.52 -22.63
CA GLY A 151 8.56 -21.70 -21.45
C GLY A 151 9.40 -20.47 -21.77
N GLU A 152 10.36 -20.60 -22.70
CA GLU A 152 11.23 -19.50 -23.13
C GLU A 152 10.44 -18.44 -23.90
N VAL A 153 9.51 -18.86 -24.79
CA VAL A 153 8.63 -17.94 -25.52
C VAL A 153 7.73 -17.17 -24.56
N ALA A 154 7.14 -17.84 -23.57
CA ALA A 154 6.31 -17.19 -22.55
C ALA A 154 7.10 -16.12 -21.77
N GLN A 155 8.34 -16.44 -21.37
CA GLN A 155 9.20 -15.50 -20.68
C GLN A 155 9.61 -14.32 -21.57
N LEU A 156 9.97 -14.58 -22.83
CA LEU A 156 10.36 -13.58 -23.81
C LEU A 156 9.25 -12.53 -24.04
N ILE A 157 7.99 -12.95 -24.09
CA ILE A 157 6.83 -12.05 -24.19
C ILE A 157 6.76 -11.13 -22.96
N THR A 158 6.87 -11.72 -21.77
CA THR A 158 6.79 -10.98 -20.50
C THR A 158 7.93 -9.98 -20.35
N ASP A 159 9.15 -10.38 -20.70
CA ASP A 159 10.35 -9.54 -20.60
C ASP A 159 10.31 -8.39 -21.62
N THR A 160 9.95 -8.68 -22.88
CA THR A 160 9.89 -7.67 -23.94
C THR A 160 8.84 -6.60 -23.65
N THR A 161 7.72 -6.99 -23.04
CA THR A 161 6.63 -6.07 -22.68
C THR A 161 6.78 -5.46 -21.29
N LYS A 162 7.86 -5.80 -20.57
CA LYS A 162 8.12 -5.36 -19.17
C LYS A 162 6.94 -5.69 -18.23
N GLY A 163 6.24 -6.79 -18.49
CA GLY A 163 5.13 -7.28 -17.68
C GLY A 163 3.77 -6.59 -17.94
N GLU A 164 3.65 -5.68 -18.91
CA GLU A 164 2.34 -5.15 -19.31
C GLU A 164 1.47 -6.21 -20.00
N VAL A 165 2.12 -7.15 -20.70
CA VAL A 165 1.50 -8.35 -21.28
C VAL A 165 2.22 -9.58 -20.74
N MET A 166 1.48 -10.50 -20.11
CA MET A 166 2.04 -11.68 -19.50
C MET A 166 1.97 -12.88 -20.46
N GLY A 167 3.14 -13.44 -20.78
CA GLY A 167 3.24 -14.77 -21.40
C GLY A 167 3.24 -15.84 -20.32
N ILE A 168 2.21 -16.69 -20.29
CA ILE A 168 2.00 -17.69 -19.25
C ILE A 168 1.84 -19.06 -19.89
N VAL A 169 2.52 -20.08 -19.36
CA VAL A 169 2.24 -21.48 -19.73
C VAL A 169 1.21 -22.06 -18.77
N MET A 170 -0.01 -22.30 -19.25
CA MET A 170 -1.12 -22.84 -18.46
C MET A 170 -1.33 -24.34 -18.72
N LYS A 171 -1.63 -25.10 -17.68
CA LYS A 171 -1.96 -26.52 -17.78
C LYS A 171 -3.48 -26.71 -17.94
N THR A 172 -3.95 -27.08 -19.12
CA THR A 172 -5.37 -27.20 -19.51
C THR A 172 -5.90 -28.64 -19.57
N GLY A 173 -5.05 -29.66 -19.33
CA GLY A 173 -5.42 -31.08 -19.35
C GLY A 173 -5.44 -31.73 -20.73
N GLY A 174 -5.49 -33.07 -20.77
CA GLY A 174 -5.32 -33.89 -21.98
C GLY A 174 -3.93 -34.52 -22.11
N SER A 175 -3.66 -35.20 -23.24
CA SER A 175 -2.34 -35.83 -23.51
C SER A 175 -1.20 -34.81 -23.63
N ASN A 176 -1.50 -33.65 -24.20
CA ASN A 176 -0.61 -32.49 -24.27
C ASN A 176 -1.24 -31.37 -23.41
N PRO A 177 -0.89 -31.26 -22.12
CA PRO A 177 -1.68 -30.44 -21.22
C PRO A 177 -1.25 -28.97 -21.20
N TYR A 178 -0.12 -28.57 -21.80
CA TYR A 178 0.40 -27.21 -21.68
C TYR A 178 0.00 -26.32 -22.86
N GLN A 179 -0.45 -25.10 -22.57
CA GLN A 179 -0.93 -24.10 -23.53
C GLN A 179 -0.26 -22.76 -23.25
N LEU A 180 0.19 -22.06 -24.30
CA LEU A 180 0.63 -20.66 -24.16
C LEU A 180 -0.59 -19.77 -24.02
N MET A 181 -0.59 -18.92 -23.00
CA MET A 181 -1.55 -17.85 -22.75
C MET A 181 -0.83 -16.51 -22.87
N ILE A 182 -1.47 -15.54 -23.51
CA ILE A 182 -1.02 -14.14 -23.57
C ILE A 182 -2.13 -13.26 -23.03
N ASN A 183 -1.88 -12.65 -21.88
CA ASN A 183 -2.90 -11.94 -21.11
C ASN A 183 -2.48 -10.50 -20.85
N SER A 184 -3.44 -9.58 -20.84
CA SER A 184 -3.17 -8.22 -20.37
C SER A 184 -3.06 -8.22 -18.84
N LYS A 185 -2.16 -7.39 -18.32
CA LYS A 185 -2.04 -7.19 -16.86
C LYS A 185 -3.25 -6.46 -16.30
N ASP A 186 -3.69 -5.41 -16.99
CA ASP A 186 -4.78 -4.55 -16.55
C ASP A 186 -6.10 -4.90 -17.24
N THR A 187 -7.20 -4.41 -16.65
CA THR A 187 -8.56 -4.52 -17.18
C THR A 187 -8.90 -3.35 -18.12
N GLY A 188 -10.09 -3.38 -18.73
CA GLY A 188 -10.60 -2.28 -19.53
C GLY A 188 -10.36 -2.46 -21.03
N GLU A 189 -11.20 -1.85 -21.86
CA GLU A 189 -11.15 -1.99 -23.33
C GLU A 189 -9.80 -1.54 -23.91
N SER A 190 -9.18 -0.52 -23.30
CA SER A 190 -7.86 -0.01 -23.69
C SER A 190 -6.71 -1.00 -23.43
N SER A 191 -6.93 -2.02 -22.57
CA SER A 191 -5.98 -3.08 -22.26
C SER A 191 -6.06 -4.27 -23.22
N ARG A 192 -6.91 -4.21 -24.25
CA ARG A 192 -7.02 -5.26 -25.26
C ARG A 192 -5.70 -5.51 -25.99
N ILE A 193 -5.44 -6.77 -26.36
CA ILE A 193 -4.25 -7.17 -27.12
C ILE A 193 -4.67 -7.44 -28.57
N TYR A 194 -4.11 -6.66 -29.49
CA TYR A 194 -4.42 -6.75 -30.92
C TYR A 194 -3.29 -7.44 -31.65
N PHE A 195 -3.41 -8.73 -31.94
CA PHE A 195 -2.40 -9.50 -32.66
C PHE A 195 -2.33 -9.14 -34.14
N GLY A 196 -1.17 -9.26 -34.78
CA GLY A 196 -1.02 -9.01 -36.21
C GLY A 196 -0.88 -7.54 -36.53
N SER A 197 -1.64 -7.09 -37.53
CA SER A 197 -1.52 -5.73 -38.05
C SER A 197 -2.52 -4.81 -37.38
N THR A 198 -2.06 -3.62 -37.04
CA THR A 198 -2.89 -2.58 -36.43
C THR A 198 -2.68 -1.25 -37.12
N THR A 199 -3.77 -0.48 -37.17
CA THR A 199 -3.71 0.96 -37.42
C THR A 199 -4.45 1.64 -36.28
N SER A 200 -3.74 2.53 -35.59
CA SER A 200 -4.30 3.30 -34.49
C SER A 200 -4.25 4.77 -34.84
N GLY A 201 -5.35 5.47 -34.60
CA GLY A 201 -5.42 6.92 -34.72
C GLY A 201 -4.90 7.63 -33.47
N SER A 202 -4.75 8.94 -33.57
CA SER A 202 -4.75 9.87 -32.45
C SER A 202 -6.18 10.09 -31.93
N VAL A 203 -6.30 11.06 -31.03
CA VAL A 203 -7.58 11.48 -30.44
C VAL A 203 -8.60 11.85 -31.52
N VAL A 204 -9.78 11.24 -31.45
CA VAL A 204 -10.93 11.59 -32.29
C VAL A 204 -11.43 12.98 -31.88
N PRO A 205 -11.74 13.89 -32.82
CA PRO A 205 -12.13 15.26 -32.48
C PRO A 205 -13.41 15.28 -31.63
N SER A 206 -13.46 16.18 -30.64
CA SER A 206 -14.69 16.51 -29.90
C SER A 206 -15.59 17.44 -30.71
N GLY A 207 -16.86 17.55 -30.30
CA GLY A 207 -17.87 18.37 -30.95
C GLY A 207 -18.52 17.70 -32.15
N ALA A 208 -19.40 18.43 -32.82
CA ALA A 208 -20.18 17.87 -33.93
C ALA A 208 -19.34 17.68 -35.20
N PHE A 209 -19.30 16.46 -35.72
CA PHE A 209 -18.82 16.19 -37.08
C PHE A 209 -19.68 15.12 -37.77
N SER A 210 -19.49 14.97 -39.08
CA SER A 210 -20.10 13.91 -39.89
C SER A 210 -19.07 13.32 -40.83
N VAL A 211 -19.29 12.06 -41.22
CA VAL A 211 -18.47 11.34 -42.19
C VAL A 211 -19.38 10.95 -43.35
N ASN A 212 -19.10 11.49 -44.54
CA ASN A 212 -19.80 11.21 -45.79
C ASN A 212 -18.94 10.34 -46.72
N ASP A 213 -19.49 9.98 -47.89
CA ASP A 213 -18.73 9.24 -48.90
C ASP A 213 -17.43 9.96 -49.29
N GLY A 214 -16.31 9.23 -49.23
CA GLY A 214 -14.98 9.75 -49.54
C GLY A 214 -14.29 10.52 -48.40
N ASP A 215 -14.99 10.77 -47.28
CA ASP A 215 -14.37 11.39 -46.10
C ASP A 215 -13.45 10.41 -45.37
N LEU A 216 -13.87 9.14 -45.25
CA LEU A 216 -13.10 8.03 -44.68
C LEU A 216 -13.39 6.74 -45.44
N ASN A 217 -12.33 6.14 -45.98
CA ASN A 217 -12.33 4.85 -46.64
C ASN A 217 -11.34 3.91 -45.94
N ILE A 218 -11.73 2.65 -45.77
CA ILE A 218 -10.90 1.62 -45.15
C ILE A 218 -10.71 0.48 -46.14
N THR A 219 -9.47 0.18 -46.51
CA THR A 219 -9.14 -1.00 -47.31
C THR A 219 -8.66 -2.12 -46.41
N LEU A 220 -9.35 -3.27 -46.49
CA LEU A 220 -9.08 -4.49 -45.74
C LEU A 220 -9.05 -5.69 -46.69
N LYS A 221 -8.37 -6.77 -46.29
CA LYS A 221 -8.47 -8.04 -47.01
C LYS A 221 -9.74 -8.79 -46.62
N ASP A 222 -10.48 -9.23 -47.62
CA ASP A 222 -11.66 -10.08 -47.43
C ASP A 222 -11.27 -11.53 -47.03
N LYS A 223 -12.27 -12.42 -46.96
CA LYS A 223 -12.04 -13.84 -46.64
C LYS A 223 -11.27 -14.63 -47.71
N LYS A 224 -11.10 -14.05 -48.91
CA LYS A 224 -10.33 -14.61 -50.04
C LYS A 224 -8.94 -13.95 -50.16
N GLY A 225 -8.60 -13.01 -49.28
CA GLY A 225 -7.34 -12.28 -49.33
C GLY A 225 -7.29 -11.15 -50.37
N ILE A 226 -8.45 -10.74 -50.92
CA ILE A 226 -8.55 -9.67 -51.91
C ILE A 226 -8.80 -8.35 -51.18
N ASP A 227 -8.13 -7.29 -51.62
CA ASP A 227 -8.33 -5.95 -51.06
C ASP A 227 -9.72 -5.42 -51.42
N LYS A 228 -10.43 -4.93 -50.41
CA LYS A 228 -11.77 -4.36 -50.50
C LYS A 228 -11.84 -3.06 -49.73
N THR A 229 -12.29 -2.01 -50.40
CA THR A 229 -12.39 -0.66 -49.83
C THR A 229 -13.83 -0.38 -49.40
N LEU A 230 -14.00 -0.06 -48.11
CA LEU A 230 -15.27 0.28 -47.48
C LEU A 230 -15.36 1.80 -47.28
N SER A 231 -16.45 2.41 -47.75
CA SER A 231 -16.77 3.83 -47.46
C SER A 231 -17.51 3.93 -46.13
N ILE A 232 -17.00 4.73 -45.21
CA ILE A 232 -17.56 4.86 -43.86
C ILE A 232 -18.52 6.05 -43.81
N LYS A 233 -19.69 5.84 -43.21
CA LYS A 233 -20.72 6.87 -43.06
C LYS A 233 -21.10 7.04 -41.60
N LEU A 234 -21.07 8.28 -41.12
CA LEU A 234 -21.50 8.63 -39.78
C LEU A 234 -22.37 9.90 -39.85
N PRO A 235 -23.66 9.82 -39.47
CA PRO A 235 -24.52 10.99 -39.31
C PRO A 235 -23.90 12.02 -38.36
N LYS A 236 -24.32 13.28 -38.49
CA LYS A 236 -23.77 14.37 -37.68
C LYS A 236 -23.97 14.10 -36.17
N THR A 237 -22.87 14.10 -35.41
CA THR A 237 -22.90 13.97 -33.95
C THR A 237 -23.33 15.26 -33.26
N ALA A 238 -23.67 15.19 -31.97
CA ALA A 238 -24.12 16.35 -31.19
C ALA A 238 -22.98 17.35 -30.95
N ILE A 239 -23.31 18.62 -30.71
CA ILE A 239 -22.32 19.71 -30.58
C ILE A 239 -21.48 19.55 -29.31
N GLU A 240 -22.08 18.96 -28.28
CA GLU A 240 -21.52 18.70 -26.96
C GLU A 240 -20.80 17.34 -26.85
N SER A 241 -20.75 16.55 -27.93
CA SER A 241 -20.13 15.23 -27.93
C SER A 241 -18.66 15.32 -27.54
N LYS A 242 -18.24 14.52 -26.55
CA LYS A 242 -16.83 14.40 -26.19
C LYS A 242 -16.11 13.52 -27.21
N SER A 243 -14.77 13.56 -27.20
CA SER A 243 -13.95 12.69 -28.04
C SER A 243 -14.26 11.20 -27.85
N GLN A 244 -14.58 10.79 -26.62
CA GLN A 244 -15.02 9.43 -26.27
C GLN A 244 -16.30 9.01 -26.99
N ASP A 245 -17.34 9.87 -26.92
CA ASP A 245 -18.64 9.62 -27.55
C ASP A 245 -18.48 9.49 -29.07
N ASN A 246 -17.68 10.39 -29.63
CA ASN A 246 -17.35 10.43 -31.04
C ASN A 246 -16.52 9.22 -31.50
N ALA A 247 -15.57 8.74 -30.68
CA ALA A 247 -14.81 7.52 -30.96
C ALA A 247 -15.72 6.28 -30.98
N GLU A 248 -16.63 6.14 -30.01
CA GLU A 248 -17.61 5.04 -30.00
C GLU A 248 -18.54 5.11 -31.22
N ALA A 249 -19.06 6.30 -31.55
CA ALA A 249 -19.93 6.46 -32.73
C ALA A 249 -19.21 6.07 -34.03
N LEU A 250 -17.94 6.45 -34.18
CA LEU A 250 -17.15 6.10 -35.35
C LEU A 250 -16.77 4.61 -35.39
N LYS A 251 -16.48 3.98 -34.24
CA LYS A 251 -16.32 2.51 -34.13
C LYS A 251 -17.56 1.77 -34.62
N GLU A 252 -18.74 2.16 -34.15
CA GLU A 252 -20.00 1.53 -34.55
C GLU A 252 -20.31 1.73 -36.04
N ALA A 253 -19.96 2.90 -36.61
CA ALA A 253 -20.07 3.14 -38.04
C ALA A 253 -19.17 2.21 -38.87
N ILE A 254 -17.92 1.99 -38.43
CA ILE A 254 -16.98 1.07 -39.10
C ILE A 254 -17.47 -0.38 -39.00
N ILE A 255 -17.88 -0.80 -37.79
CA ILE A 255 -18.48 -2.13 -37.55
C ILE A 255 -19.67 -2.36 -38.47
N THR A 256 -20.55 -1.37 -38.60
CA THR A 256 -21.73 -1.44 -39.46
C THR A 256 -21.35 -1.56 -40.95
N ALA A 257 -20.36 -0.79 -41.40
CA ALA A 257 -19.88 -0.87 -42.78
C ALA A 257 -19.32 -2.26 -43.12
N ILE A 258 -18.55 -2.86 -42.21
CA ILE A 258 -18.00 -4.22 -42.39
C ILE A 258 -19.12 -5.27 -42.38
N LYS A 259 -20.08 -5.18 -41.44
CA LYS A 259 -21.21 -6.12 -41.34
C LYS A 259 -22.11 -6.13 -42.59
N ASN A 260 -22.21 -4.99 -43.29
CA ASN A 260 -23.06 -4.86 -44.46
C ASN A 260 -22.43 -5.42 -45.75
N ASP A 261 -21.14 -5.80 -45.72
CA ASP A 261 -20.44 -6.37 -46.86
C ASP A 261 -20.15 -7.87 -46.64
N SER A 262 -20.84 -8.71 -47.41
CA SER A 262 -20.78 -10.18 -47.32
C SER A 262 -19.39 -10.79 -47.60
N ASP A 263 -18.47 -10.02 -48.20
CA ASP A 263 -17.10 -10.47 -48.40
C ASP A 263 -16.34 -10.58 -47.05
N PHE A 264 -16.81 -9.90 -46.00
CA PHE A 264 -16.26 -9.92 -44.64
C PHE A 264 -17.01 -10.82 -43.65
N ASP A 265 -18.02 -11.57 -44.10
CA ASP A 265 -18.78 -12.49 -43.24
C ASP A 265 -17.86 -13.42 -42.44
N GLY A 266 -18.04 -13.44 -41.12
CA GLY A 266 -17.28 -14.27 -40.19
C GLY A 266 -15.91 -13.71 -39.77
N LEU A 267 -15.42 -12.64 -40.40
CA LEU A 267 -14.14 -12.01 -40.05
C LEU A 267 -14.25 -11.05 -38.88
N LEU A 268 -15.34 -10.29 -38.77
CA LEU A 268 -15.52 -9.32 -37.69
C LEU A 268 -15.53 -10.02 -36.32
N ASP A 269 -14.88 -9.40 -35.33
CA ASP A 269 -14.66 -9.90 -33.96
C ASP A 269 -13.82 -11.18 -33.84
N ASN A 270 -13.56 -11.90 -34.93
CA ASN A 270 -12.63 -13.01 -34.99
C ASN A 270 -11.25 -12.53 -35.44
N ASP A 271 -11.17 -12.09 -36.70
CA ASP A 271 -9.96 -11.66 -37.38
C ASP A 271 -9.85 -10.14 -37.44
N ILE A 272 -10.93 -9.46 -37.86
CA ILE A 272 -11.00 -8.01 -37.94
C ILE A 272 -11.60 -7.47 -36.66
N ASN A 273 -10.88 -6.61 -35.96
CA ASN A 273 -11.29 -6.07 -34.68
C ASN A 273 -11.22 -4.55 -34.71
N ILE A 274 -12.22 -3.90 -34.15
CA ILE A 274 -12.26 -2.46 -33.94
C ILE A 274 -12.46 -2.25 -32.44
N GLY A 275 -11.63 -1.41 -31.85
CA GLY A 275 -11.78 -1.06 -30.45
C GLY A 275 -11.32 0.34 -30.16
N ILE A 276 -11.68 0.78 -28.96
CA ILE A 276 -11.33 2.09 -28.44
C ILE A 276 -10.03 1.95 -27.63
N GLY A 277 -9.13 2.92 -27.81
CA GLY A 277 -7.87 2.99 -27.09
C GLY A 277 -7.62 4.37 -26.49
N GLY A 278 -6.41 4.58 -25.99
CA GLY A 278 -6.01 5.83 -25.34
C GLY A 278 -6.40 5.85 -23.87
N ALA A 279 -5.68 6.65 -23.08
CA ALA A 279 -5.92 6.74 -21.63
C ALA A 279 -7.34 7.23 -21.28
N ASN A 280 -7.94 8.02 -22.18
CA ASN A 280 -9.28 8.55 -22.02
C ASN A 280 -10.30 7.86 -22.93
N SER A 281 -10.03 6.66 -23.48
CA SER A 281 -10.96 5.98 -24.40
C SER A 281 -11.41 6.87 -25.58
N ASP A 282 -10.48 7.61 -26.16
CA ASP A 282 -10.71 8.68 -27.14
C ASP A 282 -9.99 8.47 -28.48
N THR A 283 -9.36 7.31 -28.67
CA THR A 283 -8.69 6.91 -29.92
C THR A 283 -9.32 5.64 -30.48
N LEU A 284 -9.12 5.38 -31.77
CA LEU A 284 -9.57 4.15 -32.43
C LEU A 284 -8.40 3.28 -32.85
N THR A 285 -8.55 1.97 -32.65
CA THR A 285 -7.63 0.95 -33.14
C THR A 285 -8.40 -0.02 -34.02
N LEU A 286 -7.93 -0.16 -35.26
CA LEU A 286 -8.38 -1.20 -36.17
C LEU A 286 -7.29 -2.24 -36.26
N ASN A 287 -7.70 -3.50 -36.31
CA ASN A 287 -6.80 -4.62 -36.26
C ASN A 287 -7.23 -5.72 -37.23
N ASP A 288 -6.25 -6.30 -37.91
CA ASP A 288 -6.38 -7.54 -38.65
C ASP A 288 -5.43 -8.56 -38.05
N ARG A 289 -6.01 -9.51 -37.32
CA ARG A 289 -5.33 -10.59 -36.62
C ARG A 289 -4.44 -11.43 -37.53
N ARG A 290 -4.80 -11.52 -38.81
CA ARG A 290 -4.09 -12.30 -39.84
C ARG A 290 -2.81 -11.60 -40.29
N GLY A 291 -2.61 -10.33 -39.92
CA GLY A 291 -1.42 -9.55 -40.26
C GLY A 291 -1.46 -8.90 -41.63
N TYR A 292 -2.63 -8.80 -42.26
CA TYR A 292 -2.79 -8.05 -43.50
C TYR A 292 -2.82 -6.54 -43.25
N SER A 293 -2.37 -5.77 -44.24
CA SER A 293 -2.33 -4.30 -44.16
C SER A 293 -3.74 -3.71 -44.05
N ILE A 294 -3.85 -2.61 -43.29
CA ILE A 294 -5.12 -1.88 -43.11
C ILE A 294 -4.93 -0.46 -43.61
N GLU A 295 -5.38 -0.17 -44.83
CA GLU A 295 -5.18 1.17 -45.39
C GLU A 295 -6.34 2.09 -45.03
N LEU A 296 -6.01 3.30 -44.61
CA LEU A 296 -6.97 4.36 -44.30
C LEU A 296 -6.75 5.51 -45.28
N GLN A 297 -7.82 5.89 -45.97
CA GLN A 297 -7.82 6.94 -46.99
C GLN A 297 -9.03 7.86 -46.79
N GLY A 298 -9.08 8.96 -47.53
CA GLY A 298 -10.20 9.89 -47.52
C GLY A 298 -9.82 11.30 -47.06
N SER A 299 -10.66 12.26 -47.42
CA SER A 299 -10.38 13.69 -47.21
C SER A 299 -10.31 14.10 -45.74
N LYS A 300 -10.98 13.34 -44.85
CA LYS A 300 -11.06 13.62 -43.41
C LYS A 300 -10.33 12.61 -42.53
N ALA A 301 -9.71 11.56 -43.08
CA ALA A 301 -9.03 10.53 -42.29
C ALA A 301 -8.09 11.13 -41.23
N GLN A 302 -7.25 12.09 -41.61
CA GLN A 302 -6.34 12.80 -40.70
C GLN A 302 -7.07 13.58 -39.60
N SER A 303 -8.14 14.30 -39.95
CA SER A 303 -8.93 15.06 -38.98
C SER A 303 -9.72 14.17 -38.02
N LEU A 304 -9.99 12.91 -38.38
CA LEU A 304 -10.65 11.90 -37.56
C LEU A 304 -9.67 11.14 -36.66
N GLY A 305 -8.41 11.55 -36.64
CA GLY A 305 -7.35 10.96 -35.83
C GLY A 305 -6.47 9.97 -36.59
N PHE A 306 -6.78 9.58 -37.83
CA PHE A 306 -5.95 8.62 -38.55
C PHE A 306 -4.82 9.33 -39.32
N GLY A 307 -3.59 9.31 -38.79
CA GLY A 307 -2.45 10.02 -39.36
C GLY A 307 -2.06 9.57 -40.78
N THR A 308 -1.36 10.45 -41.52
CA THR A 308 -0.83 10.15 -42.87
C THR A 308 0.38 9.21 -42.87
N GLU A 309 0.99 8.99 -41.69
CA GLU A 309 2.09 8.04 -41.48
C GLU A 309 1.59 6.76 -40.79
N ASN A 310 0.73 5.99 -41.47
CA ASN A 310 0.49 4.60 -41.10
C ASN A 310 1.76 3.76 -41.39
N LYS A 311 2.82 3.98 -40.60
CA LYS A 311 4.13 3.34 -40.73
C LYS A 311 4.10 1.81 -40.58
N ASN A 312 3.01 1.25 -40.07
CA ASN A 312 2.86 -0.19 -39.85
C ASN A 312 2.24 -0.95 -41.04
N ASN A 313 1.97 -0.28 -42.17
CA ASN A 313 1.33 -0.93 -43.33
C ASN A 313 2.28 -1.31 -44.47
N ALA A 314 3.57 -0.99 -44.39
CA ALA A 314 4.51 -1.58 -45.33
C ALA A 314 4.57 -3.08 -45.05
N LYS A 315 4.30 -3.92 -46.06
CA LYS A 315 4.56 -5.36 -46.00
C LYS A 315 6.01 -5.53 -45.53
N GLU A 316 6.19 -5.98 -44.30
CA GLU A 316 7.53 -6.21 -43.76
C GLU A 316 8.22 -7.25 -44.63
N ASP A 317 9.50 -7.00 -44.91
CA ASP A 317 10.32 -7.94 -45.62
C ASP A 317 10.43 -9.24 -44.82
N LEU A 318 10.18 -10.36 -45.49
CA LEU A 318 10.25 -11.70 -44.88
C LEU A 318 11.62 -11.97 -44.27
N MET A 319 12.70 -11.55 -44.94
CA MET A 319 14.06 -11.66 -44.43
C MET A 319 14.94 -10.51 -44.91
N VAL A 320 15.66 -9.89 -43.97
CA VAL A 320 16.71 -8.91 -44.25
C VAL A 320 18.04 -9.47 -43.73
N ALA A 321 19.05 -9.47 -44.57
CA ALA A 321 20.39 -9.91 -44.21
C ALA A 321 20.98 -9.05 -43.08
N THR A 322 21.73 -9.68 -42.20
CA THR A 322 22.35 -9.01 -41.05
C THR A 322 23.57 -8.16 -41.43
N LYS A 323 24.13 -8.35 -42.62
CA LYS A 323 25.33 -7.68 -43.13
C LYS A 323 25.17 -7.33 -44.61
N SER A 324 25.86 -6.29 -45.04
CA SER A 324 25.94 -5.93 -46.45
C SER A 324 26.81 -6.91 -47.21
N VAL A 325 26.55 -7.06 -48.51
CA VAL A 325 27.31 -7.99 -49.35
C VAL A 325 28.73 -7.46 -49.56
N GLY A 326 29.73 -8.34 -49.37
CA GLY A 326 31.14 -8.02 -49.58
C GLY A 326 31.51 -7.74 -51.04
N ALA A 327 32.55 -6.93 -51.26
CA ALA A 327 33.16 -6.70 -52.57
C ALA A 327 34.11 -7.85 -52.96
N GLY A 328 34.50 -7.90 -54.23
CA GLY A 328 35.41 -8.91 -54.77
C GLY A 328 34.70 -10.22 -55.13
N LYS A 329 35.49 -11.27 -55.40
CA LYS A 329 34.94 -12.59 -55.73
C LYS A 329 34.51 -13.33 -54.46
N LEU A 330 33.24 -13.70 -54.41
CA LEU A 330 32.67 -14.60 -53.40
C LEU A 330 32.63 -16.02 -53.97
N THR A 331 32.75 -17.02 -53.09
CA THR A 331 32.79 -18.44 -53.47
C THR A 331 31.87 -19.26 -52.58
N GLY A 332 31.35 -20.38 -53.08
CA GLY A 332 30.43 -21.25 -52.36
C GLY A 332 29.02 -21.17 -52.94
N THR A 333 28.15 -22.08 -52.48
CA THR A 333 26.77 -22.21 -52.96
C THR A 333 25.80 -22.05 -51.80
N ILE A 334 24.87 -21.11 -51.92
CA ILE A 334 23.70 -21.03 -51.04
C ILE A 334 22.48 -21.60 -51.76
N ASN A 335 21.57 -22.23 -51.03
CA ASN A 335 20.33 -22.75 -51.57
C ASN A 335 19.15 -21.93 -51.04
N ILE A 336 18.25 -21.55 -51.92
CA ILE A 336 16.95 -20.95 -51.55
C ILE A 336 15.88 -21.94 -52.01
N GLY A 337 15.19 -22.55 -51.05
CA GLY A 337 14.36 -23.73 -51.28
C GLY A 337 15.20 -24.86 -51.87
N SER A 338 14.87 -25.31 -53.09
CA SER A 338 15.64 -26.35 -53.80
C SER A 338 16.57 -25.78 -54.88
N ILE A 339 16.72 -24.46 -54.98
CA ILE A 339 17.49 -23.81 -56.04
C ILE A 339 18.88 -23.39 -55.54
N PRO A 340 19.97 -23.95 -56.09
CA PRO A 340 21.33 -23.53 -55.74
C PRO A 340 21.73 -22.23 -56.45
N LEU A 341 22.39 -21.34 -55.73
CA LEU A 341 23.01 -20.11 -56.21
C LEU A 341 24.53 -20.18 -55.96
N ASP A 342 25.29 -20.43 -57.03
CA ASP A 342 26.76 -20.45 -56.98
C ASP A 342 27.33 -19.03 -57.06
N LEU A 343 27.82 -18.51 -55.94
CA LEU A 343 28.34 -17.15 -55.84
C LEU A 343 29.57 -16.91 -56.73
N SER A 344 30.31 -17.96 -57.08
CA SER A 344 31.49 -17.86 -57.95
C SER A 344 31.13 -17.50 -59.40
N THR A 345 29.90 -17.81 -59.81
CA THR A 345 29.33 -17.44 -61.11
C THR A 345 28.67 -16.06 -61.10
N LEU A 346 28.19 -15.62 -59.93
CA LEU A 346 27.47 -14.36 -59.75
C LEU A 346 28.40 -13.17 -59.42
N THR A 347 29.61 -13.45 -58.95
CA THR A 347 30.57 -12.42 -58.49
C THR A 347 31.92 -12.51 -59.21
N LYS A 348 32.68 -11.40 -59.24
CA LYS A 348 33.98 -11.29 -59.92
C LYS A 348 35.00 -10.57 -59.03
N GLU A 349 36.28 -10.81 -59.26
CA GLU A 349 37.40 -10.22 -58.47
C GLU A 349 37.34 -8.69 -58.32
N LYS A 350 36.80 -7.98 -59.33
CA LYS A 350 36.70 -6.51 -59.34
C LYS A 350 35.30 -5.97 -59.05
N ASN A 351 34.34 -6.82 -58.67
CA ASN A 351 33.00 -6.34 -58.35
C ASN A 351 33.02 -5.51 -57.06
N THR A 352 32.29 -4.40 -57.05
CA THR A 352 31.98 -3.67 -55.82
C THR A 352 30.91 -4.41 -55.00
N SER A 353 30.79 -4.07 -53.71
CA SER A 353 29.72 -4.58 -52.84
C SER A 353 28.32 -4.40 -53.46
N ALA A 354 28.04 -3.21 -54.00
CA ALA A 354 26.76 -2.92 -54.64
C ALA A 354 26.51 -3.77 -55.89
N GLN A 355 27.54 -4.02 -56.69
CA GLN A 355 27.43 -4.91 -57.86
C GLN A 355 27.16 -6.35 -57.44
N ASN A 356 27.87 -6.86 -56.42
CA ASN A 356 27.61 -8.20 -55.91
C ASN A 356 26.20 -8.33 -55.32
N ALA A 357 25.76 -7.38 -54.50
CA ALA A 357 24.42 -7.38 -53.92
C ALA A 357 23.35 -7.40 -55.03
N LYS A 358 23.49 -6.53 -56.04
CA LYS A 358 22.57 -6.47 -57.18
C LYS A 358 22.55 -7.78 -57.98
N ASN A 359 23.70 -8.33 -58.32
CA ASN A 359 23.78 -9.59 -59.08
C ASN A 359 23.11 -10.75 -58.32
N ILE A 360 23.31 -10.82 -57.00
CA ILE A 360 22.69 -11.86 -56.17
C ILE A 360 21.18 -11.64 -56.06
N ALA A 361 20.72 -10.40 -55.84
CA ALA A 361 19.29 -10.08 -55.82
C ALA A 361 18.60 -10.42 -57.17
N GLU A 362 19.24 -10.13 -58.31
CA GLU A 362 18.76 -10.53 -59.64
C GLU A 362 18.69 -12.05 -59.78
N ALA A 363 19.67 -12.78 -59.28
CA ALA A 363 19.65 -14.24 -59.29
C ALA A 363 18.51 -14.82 -58.43
N ILE A 364 18.21 -14.19 -57.29
CA ILE A 364 17.08 -14.55 -56.43
C ILE A 364 15.75 -14.29 -57.15
N ASN A 365 15.59 -13.17 -57.86
CA ASN A 365 14.37 -12.86 -58.62
C ASN A 365 14.08 -13.84 -59.77
N ASN A 366 15.05 -14.67 -60.18
CA ASN A 366 14.83 -15.73 -61.17
C ASN A 366 14.22 -17.00 -60.54
N ILE A 367 14.09 -17.07 -59.22
CA ILE A 367 13.46 -18.17 -58.51
C ILE A 367 11.95 -17.89 -58.46
N ALA A 368 11.15 -18.80 -59.02
CA ALA A 368 9.70 -18.63 -59.06
C ALA A 368 9.10 -18.42 -57.66
N GLY A 369 8.35 -17.34 -57.49
CA GLY A 369 7.67 -16.99 -56.23
C GLY A 369 8.59 -16.46 -55.13
N ILE A 370 9.85 -16.14 -55.42
CA ILE A 370 10.81 -15.50 -54.52
C ILE A 370 11.28 -14.18 -55.13
N TYR A 371 11.40 -13.15 -54.29
CA TYR A 371 11.81 -11.81 -54.71
C TYR A 371 13.03 -11.37 -53.92
N GLY A 372 14.09 -10.99 -54.63
CA GLY A 372 15.33 -10.47 -54.06
C GLY A 372 15.47 -8.98 -54.33
N SER A 373 15.81 -8.21 -53.31
CA SER A 373 16.18 -6.80 -53.44
C SER A 373 17.37 -6.45 -52.55
N VAL A 374 17.83 -5.20 -52.66
CA VAL A 374 18.93 -4.67 -51.85
C VAL A 374 18.45 -3.37 -51.22
N ASN A 375 18.57 -3.25 -49.90
CA ASN A 375 18.18 -2.03 -49.20
C ASN A 375 19.28 -0.95 -49.28
N ASP A 376 18.99 0.23 -48.74
CA ASP A 376 19.91 1.39 -48.77
C ASP A 376 21.26 1.14 -48.06
N GLU A 377 21.32 0.13 -47.18
CA GLU A 377 22.54 -0.28 -46.48
C GLU A 377 23.35 -1.34 -47.25
N GLY A 378 22.88 -1.77 -48.44
CA GLY A 378 23.53 -2.81 -49.23
C GLY A 378 23.29 -4.23 -48.72
N LYS A 379 22.30 -4.44 -47.86
CA LYS A 379 21.88 -5.76 -47.36
C LYS A 379 20.90 -6.40 -48.32
N LEU A 380 21.00 -7.73 -48.48
CA LEU A 380 20.01 -8.50 -49.22
C LEU A 380 18.68 -8.53 -48.47
N VAL A 381 17.60 -8.43 -49.24
CA VAL A 381 16.22 -8.53 -48.78
C VAL A 381 15.55 -9.62 -49.60
N ILE A 382 14.88 -10.57 -48.94
CA ILE A 382 14.28 -11.74 -49.57
C ILE A 382 12.82 -11.82 -49.13
N ASN A 383 11.91 -11.92 -50.11
CA ASN A 383 10.46 -12.04 -49.95
C ASN A 383 9.93 -13.26 -50.71
N SER A 384 8.73 -13.73 -50.35
CA SER A 384 8.06 -14.84 -51.05
C SER A 384 6.57 -14.57 -51.24
N ASP A 385 5.99 -15.12 -52.32
CA ASP A 385 4.53 -15.20 -52.50
C ASP A 385 3.86 -16.09 -51.46
N THR A 386 4.57 -17.11 -50.98
CA THR A 386 4.04 -18.09 -50.01
C THR A 386 4.18 -17.65 -48.56
N GLY A 387 4.88 -16.54 -48.31
CA GLY A 387 5.21 -16.07 -46.97
C GLY A 387 6.25 -16.92 -46.23
N GLU A 388 6.92 -17.87 -46.91
CA GLU A 388 7.96 -18.72 -46.32
C GLU A 388 9.19 -18.77 -47.23
N VAL A 389 10.39 -18.77 -46.62
CA VAL A 389 11.64 -19.02 -47.33
C VAL A 389 12.53 -19.93 -46.49
N ASN A 390 13.08 -20.97 -47.12
CA ASN A 390 14.11 -21.83 -46.54
C ASN A 390 15.45 -21.53 -47.19
N ILE A 391 16.46 -21.21 -46.39
CA ILE A 391 17.82 -20.93 -46.87
C ILE A 391 18.80 -21.87 -46.19
N TYR A 392 19.72 -22.47 -46.92
CA TYR A 392 20.80 -23.28 -46.33
C TYR A 392 22.03 -23.29 -47.22
N ALA A 393 23.18 -23.57 -46.61
CA ALA A 393 24.42 -23.81 -47.33
C ALA A 393 24.62 -25.31 -47.59
N ASN A 394 25.36 -25.64 -48.64
CA ASN A 394 25.90 -27.00 -48.79
C ASN A 394 26.86 -27.32 -47.62
N ASP A 395 27.05 -28.61 -47.33
CA ASP A 395 27.93 -29.07 -46.26
C ASP A 395 29.42 -28.99 -46.67
N ASP A 396 29.87 -27.79 -47.01
CA ASP A 396 31.27 -27.49 -47.30
C ASP A 396 31.67 -26.13 -46.69
N PRO A 397 32.97 -25.93 -46.37
CA PRO A 397 33.43 -24.70 -45.73
C PRO A 397 33.18 -23.42 -46.54
N ALA A 398 33.24 -23.49 -47.88
CA ALA A 398 33.06 -22.31 -48.72
C ALA A 398 31.60 -21.87 -48.72
N SER A 399 30.66 -22.80 -48.83
CA SER A 399 29.22 -22.52 -48.77
C SER A 399 28.75 -22.03 -47.40
N LYS A 400 29.27 -22.61 -46.30
CA LYS A 400 28.97 -22.11 -44.95
C LYS A 400 29.47 -20.67 -44.77
N LYS A 401 30.69 -20.39 -45.22
CA LYS A 401 31.25 -19.04 -45.22
C LYS A 401 30.45 -18.08 -46.12
N ALA A 402 30.00 -18.53 -47.29
CA ALA A 402 29.18 -17.74 -48.19
C ALA A 402 27.88 -17.26 -47.52
N LEU A 403 27.22 -18.15 -46.77
CA LEU A 403 25.99 -17.81 -46.06
C LEU A 403 26.25 -16.72 -44.99
N GLU A 404 27.35 -16.86 -44.24
CA GLU A 404 27.77 -15.88 -43.23
C GLU A 404 28.20 -14.53 -43.84
N ASP A 405 28.94 -14.56 -44.96
CA ASP A 405 29.42 -13.38 -45.69
C ASP A 405 28.26 -12.57 -46.30
N LEU A 406 27.17 -13.25 -46.65
CA LEU A 406 25.91 -12.61 -47.07
C LEU A 406 25.03 -12.16 -45.90
N GLY A 407 25.43 -12.43 -44.66
CA GLY A 407 24.64 -12.11 -43.47
C GLY A 407 23.33 -12.88 -43.36
N LEU A 408 23.22 -14.04 -44.03
CA LEU A 408 22.06 -14.92 -44.00
C LEU A 408 22.26 -16.02 -42.94
N LYS A 409 21.15 -16.60 -42.47
CA LYS A 409 21.17 -17.71 -41.51
C LYS A 409 20.50 -18.92 -42.14
N ALA A 410 21.04 -20.11 -41.87
CA ALA A 410 20.42 -21.35 -42.31
C ALA A 410 19.11 -21.62 -41.54
N GLY A 411 18.07 -22.01 -42.25
CA GLY A 411 16.77 -22.37 -41.70
C GLY A 411 15.60 -21.80 -42.51
N THR A 412 14.41 -22.11 -42.02
CA THR A 412 13.15 -21.62 -42.56
C THR A 412 12.70 -20.39 -41.79
N THR A 413 12.34 -19.34 -42.52
CA THR A 413 11.71 -18.11 -42.01
C THR A 413 10.30 -18.00 -42.56
N MET A 414 9.33 -17.66 -41.71
CA MET A 414 7.95 -17.39 -42.10
C MET A 414 7.59 -15.93 -41.80
N ASP A 415 6.76 -15.34 -42.65
CA ASP A 415 6.11 -14.06 -42.35
C ASP A 415 5.02 -14.27 -41.29
N TYR A 416 4.49 -13.15 -40.78
CA TYR A 416 3.48 -13.21 -39.74
C TYR A 416 2.20 -13.92 -40.20
N ALA A 417 1.73 -13.68 -41.42
CA ALA A 417 0.46 -14.24 -41.90
C ALA A 417 0.54 -15.77 -41.98
N LYS A 418 1.65 -16.28 -42.52
CA LYS A 418 1.93 -17.71 -42.57
C LYS A 418 2.11 -18.32 -41.18
N THR A 419 2.82 -17.61 -40.30
CA THR A 419 2.98 -18.03 -38.90
C THR A 419 1.66 -18.05 -38.14
N GLN A 420 0.77 -17.09 -38.39
CA GLN A 420 -0.52 -17.00 -37.71
C GLN A 420 -1.42 -18.19 -38.07
N GLU A 421 -1.43 -18.59 -39.34
CA GLU A 421 -2.15 -19.77 -39.86
C GLU A 421 -1.62 -21.09 -39.26
N GLU A 422 -0.30 -21.27 -39.27
CA GLU A 422 0.31 -22.55 -38.90
C GLU A 422 0.56 -22.70 -37.39
N LEU A 423 1.05 -21.64 -36.75
CA LEU A 423 1.62 -21.68 -35.41
C LEU A 423 0.76 -20.98 -34.35
N PHE A 424 0.31 -19.74 -34.57
CA PHE A 424 -0.29 -18.95 -33.49
C PHE A 424 -1.75 -19.26 -33.17
N LYS A 425 -2.56 -19.75 -34.12
CA LYS A 425 -3.94 -20.27 -33.92
C LYS A 425 -4.68 -19.65 -32.71
N ILE A 426 -4.83 -18.33 -32.74
CA ILE A 426 -5.20 -17.56 -31.55
C ILE A 426 -6.66 -17.84 -31.18
N ARG A 427 -6.95 -18.12 -29.91
CA ARG A 427 -8.33 -18.23 -29.40
C ARG A 427 -8.52 -17.25 -28.26
N LYS A 428 -9.49 -16.34 -28.40
CA LYS A 428 -9.86 -15.41 -27.32
C LYS A 428 -10.68 -16.17 -26.28
N VAL A 429 -10.25 -16.10 -25.02
CA VAL A 429 -10.94 -16.71 -23.88
C VAL A 429 -11.79 -15.68 -23.16
N GLN A 430 -11.23 -14.48 -22.96
CA GLN A 430 -11.90 -13.33 -22.37
C GLN A 430 -11.43 -12.09 -23.09
N LYS A 431 -12.36 -11.18 -23.37
CA LYS A 431 -12.07 -9.89 -23.97
C LYS A 431 -11.87 -8.85 -22.87
N ALA A 432 -10.88 -7.98 -23.03
CA ALA A 432 -10.76 -6.81 -22.18
C ALA A 432 -11.90 -5.81 -22.45
N GLU A 433 -12.67 -5.50 -21.42
CA GLU A 433 -13.82 -4.59 -21.49
C GLU A 433 -13.85 -3.69 -20.25
N ASP A 434 -14.41 -2.49 -20.41
CA ASP A 434 -14.65 -1.56 -19.30
C ASP A 434 -15.82 -2.03 -18.44
N ALA A 435 -15.78 -1.70 -17.15
CA ALA A 435 -16.94 -1.78 -16.28
C ALA A 435 -18.02 -0.82 -16.79
N LYS A 436 -19.26 -1.29 -16.86
CA LYS A 436 -20.45 -0.50 -17.21
C LYS A 436 -21.41 -0.57 -16.05
N PHE A 437 -21.81 0.59 -15.56
CA PHE A 437 -22.67 0.70 -14.40
C PHE A 437 -23.46 2.01 -14.43
N SER A 438 -24.47 2.14 -13.58
CA SER A 438 -25.16 3.40 -13.34
C SER A 438 -24.99 3.86 -11.90
N TYR A 439 -24.77 5.15 -11.71
CA TYR A 439 -24.74 5.81 -10.41
C TYR A 439 -25.99 6.67 -10.29
N ASN A 440 -26.92 6.28 -9.41
CA ASN A 440 -28.24 6.92 -9.27
C ASN A 440 -28.98 7.07 -10.63
N GLY A 441 -28.84 6.07 -11.50
CA GLY A 441 -29.46 6.04 -12.84
C GLY A 441 -28.66 6.74 -13.95
N ILE A 442 -27.51 7.33 -13.65
CA ILE A 442 -26.61 7.91 -14.65
C ILE A 442 -25.60 6.85 -15.08
N SER A 443 -25.69 6.39 -16.34
CA SER A 443 -24.76 5.40 -16.90
C SER A 443 -23.33 5.95 -17.01
N MET A 444 -22.36 5.12 -16.65
CA MET A 444 -20.93 5.42 -16.63
C MET A 444 -20.12 4.21 -17.08
N LYS A 445 -18.88 4.46 -17.53
CA LYS A 445 -17.90 3.42 -17.84
C LYS A 445 -16.57 3.70 -17.14
N ARG A 446 -15.86 2.66 -16.70
CA ARG A 446 -14.49 2.77 -16.16
C ARG A 446 -13.63 1.59 -16.59
N PRO A 447 -12.33 1.80 -16.84
CA PRO A 447 -11.43 0.72 -17.25
C PRO A 447 -11.09 -0.25 -16.10
N THR A 448 -11.42 0.09 -14.86
CA THR A 448 -11.13 -0.76 -13.69
C THR A 448 -12.38 -0.99 -12.84
N ASN A 449 -12.33 -2.01 -11.99
CA ASN A 449 -13.37 -2.31 -11.00
C ASN A 449 -13.25 -1.47 -9.72
N ASN A 450 -12.23 -0.62 -9.59
CA ASN A 450 -12.10 0.34 -8.51
C ASN A 450 -12.47 1.73 -9.02
N VAL A 451 -13.49 2.32 -8.41
CA VAL A 451 -14.08 3.60 -8.81
C VAL A 451 -13.99 4.57 -7.65
N ASP A 452 -13.13 5.58 -7.77
CA ASP A 452 -12.82 6.58 -6.75
C ASP A 452 -12.99 8.04 -7.26
N ASP A 453 -13.45 8.20 -8.49
CA ASP A 453 -13.45 9.47 -9.22
C ASP A 453 -14.85 10.06 -9.49
N ILE A 454 -15.91 9.44 -8.96
CA ILE A 454 -17.29 9.94 -9.11
C ILE A 454 -17.58 11.04 -8.09
N VAL A 455 -17.40 10.72 -6.80
CA VAL A 455 -17.62 11.63 -5.68
C VAL A 455 -16.43 11.52 -4.74
N SER A 456 -15.85 12.67 -4.39
CA SER A 456 -14.74 12.73 -3.46
C SER A 456 -15.09 12.03 -2.14
N GLY A 457 -14.23 11.09 -1.72
CA GLY A 457 -14.40 10.34 -0.49
C GLY A 457 -15.31 9.11 -0.58
N VAL A 458 -15.80 8.74 -1.78
CA VAL A 458 -16.57 7.51 -2.02
C VAL A 458 -15.78 6.60 -2.96
N ASN A 459 -15.25 5.50 -2.41
CA ASN A 459 -14.53 4.50 -3.19
C ASN A 459 -15.38 3.24 -3.30
N ILE A 460 -15.61 2.77 -4.53
CA ILE A 460 -16.45 1.60 -4.84
C ILE A 460 -15.60 0.55 -5.53
N GLU A 461 -15.64 -0.69 -5.05
CA GLU A 461 -15.01 -1.85 -5.69
C GLU A 461 -16.12 -2.78 -6.23
N PHE A 462 -16.17 -2.99 -7.54
CA PHE A 462 -17.10 -3.92 -8.18
C PHE A 462 -16.57 -5.36 -8.08
N LEU A 463 -17.44 -6.28 -7.65
CA LEU A 463 -17.12 -7.69 -7.49
C LEU A 463 -17.82 -8.55 -8.54
N THR A 464 -19.08 -8.24 -8.86
CA THR A 464 -19.91 -8.91 -9.86
C THR A 464 -20.99 -7.98 -10.38
N THR A 465 -21.75 -8.42 -11.38
CA THR A 465 -22.93 -7.71 -11.90
C THR A 465 -24.09 -7.76 -10.91
N THR A 466 -24.96 -6.77 -10.96
CA THR A 466 -26.25 -6.77 -10.24
C THR A 466 -27.31 -7.55 -11.01
N GLU A 467 -28.34 -8.04 -10.30
CA GLU A 467 -29.51 -8.60 -10.97
C GLU A 467 -30.34 -7.47 -11.62
N PRO A 468 -30.88 -7.67 -12.84
CA PRO A 468 -31.72 -6.67 -13.49
C PRO A 468 -32.86 -6.18 -12.60
N GLY A 469 -32.94 -4.86 -12.40
CA GLY A 469 -33.96 -4.23 -11.55
C GLY A 469 -33.72 -4.32 -10.05
N LYS A 470 -32.58 -4.88 -9.61
CA LYS A 470 -32.16 -4.95 -8.20
C LYS A 470 -30.76 -4.34 -8.03
N PRO A 471 -30.65 -2.99 -8.04
CA PRO A 471 -29.37 -2.33 -7.86
C PRO A 471 -28.82 -2.58 -6.45
N ALA A 472 -27.50 -2.58 -6.32
CA ALA A 472 -26.83 -2.50 -5.03
C ALA A 472 -27.09 -1.11 -4.42
N VAL A 473 -27.30 -1.05 -3.10
CA VAL A 473 -27.55 0.22 -2.40
C VAL A 473 -26.46 0.44 -1.35
N ILE A 474 -25.70 1.52 -1.50
CA ILE A 474 -24.75 1.98 -0.49
C ILE A 474 -25.47 2.98 0.40
N SER A 475 -25.79 2.59 1.63
CA SER A 475 -26.39 3.49 2.62
C SER A 475 -25.28 4.13 3.46
N ILE A 476 -25.14 5.45 3.36
CA ILE A 476 -24.15 6.23 4.09
C ILE A 476 -24.81 6.89 5.29
N THR A 477 -24.36 6.51 6.49
CA THR A 477 -24.90 7.01 7.76
C THR A 477 -23.81 7.61 8.65
N ARG A 478 -24.21 8.31 9.71
CA ARG A 478 -23.27 8.80 10.74
C ARG A 478 -22.71 7.63 11.54
N ASN A 479 -21.43 7.70 11.89
CA ASN A 479 -20.79 6.67 12.72
C ASN A 479 -21.04 6.91 14.22
N ASP A 480 -22.30 6.82 14.65
CA ASP A 480 -22.66 7.06 16.06
C ASP A 480 -22.12 5.98 17.02
N GLU A 481 -21.84 4.77 16.53
CA GLU A 481 -21.27 3.67 17.33
C GLU A 481 -19.87 4.03 17.84
N GLU A 482 -19.04 4.67 17.02
CA GLU A 482 -17.72 5.13 17.43
C GLU A 482 -17.80 6.16 18.57
N ILE A 483 -18.80 7.06 18.54
CA ILE A 483 -19.02 8.04 19.61
C ILE A 483 -19.43 7.30 20.89
N ILE A 484 -20.39 6.39 20.80
CA ILE A 484 -20.87 5.59 21.95
C ILE A 484 -19.71 4.83 22.60
N GLU A 485 -18.86 4.20 21.81
CA GLU A 485 -17.71 3.44 22.30
C GLU A 485 -16.68 4.32 23.00
N ASN A 486 -16.39 5.51 22.47
CA ASN A 486 -15.50 6.47 23.15
C ASN A 486 -16.12 7.00 24.46
N VAL A 487 -17.43 7.16 24.55
CA VAL A 487 -18.11 7.54 25.80
C VAL A 487 -18.04 6.41 26.84
N LYS A 488 -18.23 5.15 26.45
CA LYS A 488 -18.04 3.99 27.37
C LYS A 488 -16.63 3.98 27.96
N LYS A 489 -15.61 4.11 27.11
CA LYS A 489 -14.19 4.17 27.54
C LYS A 489 -13.89 5.35 28.46
N PHE A 490 -14.53 6.50 28.21
CA PHE A 490 -14.45 7.64 29.11
C PHE A 490 -14.99 7.31 30.51
N VAL A 491 -16.18 6.68 30.60
CA VAL A 491 -16.78 6.29 31.88
C VAL A 491 -15.91 5.28 32.63
N GLU A 492 -15.38 4.27 31.93
CA GLU A 492 -14.45 3.29 32.49
C GLU A 492 -13.19 3.97 33.05
N SER A 493 -12.50 4.75 32.22
CA SER A 493 -11.25 5.42 32.62
C SER A 493 -11.48 6.43 33.76
N TYR A 494 -12.63 7.09 33.80
CA TYR A 494 -12.98 7.99 34.89
C TYR A 494 -13.17 7.23 36.19
N ASN A 495 -13.86 6.08 36.16
CA ASN A 495 -14.09 5.26 37.34
C ASN A 495 -12.79 4.63 37.86
N ASP A 496 -11.89 4.21 36.99
CA ASP A 496 -10.57 3.70 37.37
C ASP A 496 -9.73 4.78 38.05
N LEU A 497 -9.72 6.00 37.49
CA LEU A 497 -9.09 7.15 38.13
C LEU A 497 -9.75 7.45 39.49
N ALA A 498 -11.08 7.40 39.57
CA ALA A 498 -11.79 7.66 40.82
C ALA A 498 -11.37 6.66 41.90
N LEU A 499 -11.37 5.36 41.61
CA LEU A 499 -10.90 4.32 42.54
C LEU A 499 -9.46 4.58 42.97
N LYS A 500 -8.58 4.90 42.01
CA LYS A 500 -7.18 5.17 42.32
C LYS A 500 -7.00 6.36 43.25
N LEU A 501 -7.74 7.44 43.02
CA LEU A 501 -7.71 8.62 43.88
C LEU A 501 -8.25 8.31 45.29
N ASP A 502 -9.27 7.46 45.42
CA ASP A 502 -9.76 7.03 46.73
C ASP A 502 -8.69 6.26 47.50
N ASP A 503 -8.05 5.27 46.87
CA ASP A 503 -7.02 4.44 47.49
C ASP A 503 -5.86 5.28 48.04
N VAL A 504 -5.43 6.29 47.29
CA VAL A 504 -4.27 7.09 47.68
C VAL A 504 -4.60 8.29 48.56
N THR A 505 -5.87 8.70 48.67
CA THR A 505 -6.25 9.89 49.45
C THR A 505 -7.13 9.62 50.67
N ARG A 506 -7.80 8.47 50.77
CA ARG A 506 -8.68 8.17 51.91
C ARG A 506 -7.90 7.65 53.11
N TYR A 507 -8.44 7.87 54.31
CA TYR A 507 -8.03 7.16 55.52
C TYR A 507 -8.91 5.93 55.69
N ASP A 508 -8.30 4.77 55.85
CA ASP A 508 -9.00 3.52 56.08
C ASP A 508 -9.16 3.28 57.59
N GLU A 509 -10.41 3.28 58.08
CA GLU A 509 -10.72 3.19 59.51
C GLU A 509 -10.38 1.80 60.11
N ASP A 510 -10.43 0.75 59.30
CA ASP A 510 -10.23 -0.63 59.72
C ASP A 510 -8.74 -0.95 59.89
N SER A 511 -7.94 -0.64 58.87
CA SER A 511 -6.49 -0.83 58.88
C SER A 511 -5.74 0.28 59.62
N LYS A 512 -6.41 1.42 59.88
CA LYS A 512 -5.82 2.66 60.42
C LYS A 512 -4.68 3.22 59.59
N ILE A 513 -4.66 2.92 58.29
CA ILE A 513 -3.65 3.38 57.33
C ILE A 513 -4.25 4.49 56.49
N ALA A 514 -3.55 5.62 56.41
CA ALA A 514 -3.87 6.68 55.47
C ALA A 514 -3.25 6.37 54.11
N GLY A 515 -3.99 6.59 53.03
CA GLY A 515 -3.41 6.60 51.69
C GLY A 515 -2.25 7.59 51.60
N VAL A 516 -1.24 7.25 50.78
CA VAL A 516 0.06 7.95 50.75
C VAL A 516 -0.05 9.46 50.41
N PHE A 517 -1.14 9.87 49.79
CA PHE A 517 -1.49 11.24 49.41
C PHE A 517 -2.66 11.85 50.19
N ASN A 518 -3.10 11.28 51.32
CA ASN A 518 -4.21 11.80 52.13
C ASN A 518 -4.09 13.29 52.49
N GLY A 519 -2.88 13.80 52.72
CA GLY A 519 -2.60 15.21 53.01
C GLY A 519 -2.34 16.11 51.80
N ASN A 520 -2.22 15.56 50.59
CA ASN A 520 -1.74 16.29 49.42
C ASN A 520 -2.90 16.98 48.68
N SER A 521 -2.89 18.31 48.63
CA SER A 521 -3.94 19.09 47.94
C SER A 521 -3.88 18.97 46.41
N ASP A 522 -2.74 18.60 45.83
CA ASP A 522 -2.59 18.42 44.39
C ASP A 522 -3.34 17.21 43.87
N ILE A 523 -3.28 16.10 44.61
CA ILE A 523 -4.02 14.89 44.30
C ILE A 523 -5.50 15.04 44.66
N ARG A 524 -5.82 15.57 45.86
CA ARG A 524 -7.21 15.70 46.32
C ARG A 524 -8.09 16.61 45.47
N MET A 525 -7.51 17.60 44.79
CA MET A 525 -8.26 18.55 43.97
C MET A 525 -8.62 18.03 42.56
N ILE A 526 -8.03 16.91 42.12
CA ILE A 526 -8.31 16.33 40.80
C ILE A 526 -9.80 15.98 40.67
N ARG A 527 -10.35 15.19 41.61
CA ARG A 527 -11.75 14.78 41.57
C ARG A 527 -12.73 15.97 41.60
N PRO A 528 -12.63 16.95 42.53
CA PRO A 528 -13.47 18.15 42.50
C PRO A 528 -13.39 18.95 41.18
N SER A 529 -12.20 19.09 40.60
CA SER A 529 -12.02 19.76 39.30
C SER A 529 -12.80 19.07 38.19
N LEU A 530 -12.70 17.74 38.10
CA LEU A 530 -13.40 16.94 37.10
C LEU A 530 -14.92 16.94 37.33
N ASN A 531 -15.38 16.84 38.58
CA ASN A 531 -16.81 16.88 38.92
C ASN A 531 -17.46 18.23 38.58
N ARG A 532 -16.73 19.33 38.75
CA ARG A 532 -17.19 20.66 38.33
C ARG A 532 -17.42 20.72 36.82
N ILE A 533 -16.51 20.16 36.03
CA ILE A 533 -16.67 20.08 34.57
C ILE A 533 -17.86 19.21 34.20
N PHE A 534 -18.02 18.06 34.86
CA PHE A 534 -19.18 17.19 34.67
C PHE A 534 -20.51 17.91 34.91
N SER A 535 -20.57 18.75 35.95
CA SER A 535 -21.77 19.52 36.31
C SER A 535 -22.03 20.75 35.41
N THR A 536 -21.17 20.99 34.42
CA THR A 536 -21.32 22.13 33.51
C THR A 536 -22.52 21.91 32.60
N THR A 537 -23.39 22.91 32.52
CA THR A 537 -24.44 23.00 31.51
C THR A 537 -24.00 23.97 30.41
N ILE A 538 -24.34 23.64 29.17
CA ILE A 538 -24.08 24.49 28.00
C ILE A 538 -25.43 24.93 27.45
N GLN A 539 -25.55 26.24 27.21
CA GLN A 539 -26.70 26.80 26.52
C GLN A 539 -26.61 26.43 25.03
N THR A 540 -27.50 25.56 24.57
CA THR A 540 -27.74 25.36 23.14
C THR A 540 -28.85 26.31 22.67
N GLU A 541 -29.15 26.35 21.37
CA GLU A 541 -30.17 27.27 20.82
C GLU A 541 -31.56 27.06 21.42
N THR A 542 -31.86 25.82 21.82
CA THR A 542 -33.19 25.42 22.27
C THR A 542 -33.33 25.23 23.79
N GLU A 543 -32.25 24.96 24.54
CA GLU A 543 -32.30 24.71 25.99
C GLU A 543 -30.90 24.65 26.65
N LEU A 544 -30.86 24.60 27.98
CA LEU A 544 -29.65 24.26 28.75
C LEU A 544 -29.47 22.75 28.78
N LYS A 545 -28.35 22.25 28.25
CA LYS A 545 -28.03 20.81 28.20
C LYS A 545 -26.83 20.49 29.08
N GLY A 546 -26.91 19.36 29.77
CA GLY A 546 -25.79 18.78 30.54
C GLY A 546 -25.67 17.28 30.26
N LEU A 547 -24.58 16.68 30.72
CA LEU A 547 -24.26 15.27 30.46
C LEU A 547 -25.36 14.28 30.91
N ALA A 548 -26.15 14.64 31.92
CA ALA A 548 -27.31 13.86 32.38
C ALA A 548 -28.38 13.63 31.29
N LYS A 549 -28.58 14.58 30.38
CA LYS A 549 -29.50 14.43 29.24
C LYS A 549 -29.05 13.31 28.29
N TYR A 550 -27.74 13.09 28.20
CA TYR A 550 -27.09 12.13 27.32
C TYR A 550 -26.80 10.80 28.02
N GLY A 551 -27.40 10.58 29.19
CA GLY A 551 -27.31 9.32 29.92
C GLY A 551 -26.10 9.17 30.85
N LEU A 552 -25.24 10.18 30.98
CA LEU A 552 -24.14 10.13 31.94
C LEU A 552 -24.59 10.72 33.28
N THR A 553 -24.44 9.97 34.36
CA THR A 553 -24.77 10.41 35.72
C THR A 553 -23.63 10.12 36.68
N LEU A 554 -23.53 10.91 37.76
CA LEU A 554 -22.55 10.73 38.82
C LEU A 554 -23.31 10.50 40.14
N ASN A 555 -23.00 9.43 40.86
CA ASN A 555 -23.61 9.14 42.16
C ASN A 555 -22.96 9.93 43.31
N GLU A 556 -23.49 9.82 44.52
CA GLU A 556 -22.97 10.50 45.72
C GLU A 556 -21.51 10.13 46.06
N LYS A 557 -21.05 8.95 45.62
CA LYS A 557 -19.67 8.48 45.82
C LYS A 557 -18.71 8.96 44.72
N GLY A 558 -19.20 9.66 43.70
CA GLY A 558 -18.39 10.08 42.56
C GLY A 558 -18.12 8.96 41.56
N THR A 559 -18.94 7.91 41.51
CA THR A 559 -18.91 6.89 40.45
C THR A 559 -19.80 7.30 39.29
N MET A 560 -19.29 7.21 38.07
CA MET A 560 -20.00 7.55 36.85
C MET A 560 -20.70 6.33 36.25
N THR A 561 -21.92 6.52 35.76
CA THR A 561 -22.69 5.50 35.03
C THR A 561 -23.20 6.03 33.70
N LEU A 562 -23.33 5.14 32.70
CA LEU A 562 -23.83 5.45 31.36
C LEU A 562 -25.10 4.67 31.05
N ASP A 563 -26.16 5.41 30.69
CA ASP A 563 -27.35 4.89 30.03
C ASP A 563 -27.15 4.97 28.51
N VAL A 564 -26.74 3.85 27.90
CA VAL A 564 -26.43 3.75 26.47
C VAL A 564 -27.66 4.05 25.61
N SER A 565 -28.86 3.65 26.05
CA SER A 565 -30.10 3.88 25.31
C SER A 565 -30.43 5.38 25.23
N LYS A 566 -30.20 6.14 26.29
CA LYS A 566 -30.35 7.61 26.25
C LYS A 566 -29.33 8.29 25.36
N LEU A 567 -28.08 7.84 25.39
CA LEU A 567 -27.03 8.38 24.52
C LEU A 567 -27.36 8.13 23.04
N GLN A 568 -27.77 6.91 22.70
CA GLN A 568 -28.14 6.54 21.33
C GLN A 568 -29.37 7.34 20.85
N MET A 569 -30.37 7.54 21.72
CA MET A 569 -31.53 8.37 21.41
C MET A 569 -31.12 9.82 21.13
N ALA A 570 -30.26 10.40 21.98
CA ALA A 570 -29.78 11.77 21.81
C ALA A 570 -28.98 11.96 20.50
N LEU A 571 -28.07 11.03 20.20
CA LEU A 571 -27.29 11.02 18.95
C LEU A 571 -28.17 10.91 17.70
N SER A 572 -29.28 10.18 17.79
CA SER A 572 -30.21 9.98 16.67
C SER A 572 -31.17 11.17 16.50
N SER A 573 -31.68 11.73 17.59
CA SER A 573 -32.71 12.79 17.55
C SER A 573 -32.14 14.20 17.40
N ASP A 574 -30.95 14.45 17.96
CA ASP A 574 -30.33 15.77 18.03
C ASP A 574 -28.78 15.65 17.93
N PRO A 575 -28.28 15.29 16.74
CA PRO A 575 -26.86 15.03 16.53
C PRO A 575 -26.00 16.29 16.69
N GLU A 576 -26.48 17.42 16.17
CA GLU A 576 -25.82 18.71 16.29
C GLU A 576 -25.76 19.15 17.75
N GLY A 577 -26.85 19.04 18.51
CA GLY A 577 -26.83 19.35 19.93
C GLY A 577 -25.90 18.45 20.74
N THR A 578 -25.72 17.18 20.33
CA THR A 578 -24.71 16.30 20.93
C THR A 578 -23.29 16.81 20.66
N GLN A 579 -22.99 17.16 19.41
CA GLN A 579 -21.70 17.71 19.01
C GLN A 579 -21.40 19.04 19.70
N GLU A 580 -22.38 19.95 19.79
CA GLU A 580 -22.26 21.23 20.50
C GLU A 580 -21.93 21.03 21.99
N LEU A 581 -22.60 20.08 22.66
CA LEU A 581 -22.33 19.82 24.07
C LEU A 581 -20.96 19.16 24.27
N PHE A 582 -20.61 18.18 23.45
CA PHE A 582 -19.43 17.35 23.67
C PHE A 582 -18.14 18.05 23.22
N ASN A 583 -18.10 18.53 21.98
CA ASN A 583 -16.96 19.20 21.38
C ASN A 583 -16.98 20.71 21.60
N GLY A 584 -18.14 21.34 21.37
CA GLY A 584 -18.30 22.79 21.41
C GLY A 584 -18.97 23.36 20.16
N SER A 585 -19.14 24.67 20.11
CA SER A 585 -19.70 25.37 18.95
C SER A 585 -18.91 26.62 18.61
N LEU A 586 -18.93 26.99 17.33
CA LEU A 586 -18.41 28.25 16.83
C LEU A 586 -19.60 29.06 16.30
N LYS A 587 -19.95 30.16 16.97
CA LYS A 587 -21.09 30.99 16.58
C LYS A 587 -20.62 32.38 16.19
N THR A 588 -21.08 32.85 15.03
CA THR A 588 -20.82 34.22 14.58
C THR A 588 -21.91 35.14 15.12
N THR A 589 -21.56 35.99 16.08
CA THR A 589 -22.45 37.01 16.64
C THR A 589 -21.82 38.38 16.39
N GLU A 590 -22.58 39.32 15.80
CA GLU A 590 -22.11 40.69 15.54
C GLU A 590 -20.74 40.77 14.83
N PHE A 591 -20.53 39.96 13.78
CA PHE A 591 -19.28 39.87 13.02
C PHE A 591 -18.05 39.38 13.83
N LYS A 592 -18.26 38.77 15.00
CA LYS A 592 -17.22 38.09 15.78
C LYS A 592 -17.54 36.62 15.94
N GLU A 593 -16.53 35.78 15.75
CA GLU A 593 -16.60 34.37 16.07
C GLU A 593 -16.44 34.18 17.58
N VAL A 594 -17.46 33.60 18.22
CA VAL A 594 -17.45 33.22 19.62
C VAL A 594 -17.37 31.71 19.70
N GLN A 595 -16.22 31.20 20.13
CA GLN A 595 -16.00 29.78 20.39
C GLN A 595 -16.50 29.43 21.80
N THR A 596 -17.38 28.44 21.88
CA THR A 596 -17.82 27.84 23.14
C THR A 596 -17.32 26.42 23.23
N ASP A 597 -16.38 26.16 24.14
CA ASP A 597 -15.84 24.80 24.34
C ASP A 597 -16.89 23.87 24.97
N GLY A 598 -17.00 22.67 24.40
CA GLY A 598 -17.83 21.58 24.91
C GLY A 598 -17.26 20.93 26.18
N VAL A 599 -18.05 20.08 26.81
CA VAL A 599 -17.72 19.43 28.09
C VAL A 599 -16.47 18.55 27.97
N PHE A 600 -16.33 17.77 26.90
CA PHE A 600 -15.14 16.92 26.72
C PHE A 600 -13.91 17.74 26.36
N LYS A 601 -14.06 18.86 25.65
CA LYS A 601 -12.96 19.82 25.44
C LYS A 601 -12.47 20.43 26.76
N LYS A 602 -13.39 20.77 27.67
CA LYS A 602 -13.05 21.27 29.02
C LYS A 602 -12.35 20.20 29.86
N PHE A 603 -12.81 18.95 29.81
CA PHE A 603 -12.12 17.83 30.47
C PHE A 603 -10.70 17.68 29.92
N ASP A 604 -10.55 17.69 28.60
CA ASP A 604 -9.27 17.56 27.92
C ASP A 604 -8.28 18.64 28.35
N GLN A 605 -8.74 19.91 28.40
CA GLN A 605 -7.95 21.05 28.87
C GLN A 605 -7.56 20.94 30.35
N GLU A 606 -8.45 20.48 31.22
CA GLU A 606 -8.15 20.33 32.65
C GLU A 606 -7.14 19.21 32.87
N ILE A 607 -7.28 18.08 32.17
CA ILE A 607 -6.32 16.98 32.25
C ILE A 607 -4.96 17.42 31.67
N ASP A 608 -4.95 18.22 30.61
CA ASP A 608 -3.72 18.84 30.10
C ASP A 608 -3.04 19.72 31.14
N ARG A 609 -3.77 20.54 31.90
CA ARG A 609 -3.18 21.34 32.97
C ARG A 609 -2.57 20.50 34.09
N LEU A 610 -3.07 19.28 34.30
CA LEU A 610 -2.52 18.35 35.28
C LEU A 610 -1.24 17.67 34.78
N LEU A 611 -1.21 17.27 33.50
CA LEU A 611 -0.16 16.40 32.94
C LEU A 611 0.88 17.13 32.09
N ASN A 612 0.47 18.12 31.30
CA ASN A 612 1.22 18.66 30.18
C ASN A 612 1.56 20.15 30.37
N GLY A 613 2.78 20.52 29.98
CA GLY A 613 3.31 21.88 30.08
C GLY A 613 4.35 22.07 31.20
N PRO A 614 5.07 23.20 31.19
CA PRO A 614 6.17 23.46 32.13
C PRO A 614 5.68 23.60 33.58
N ASN A 615 4.45 24.06 33.79
CA ASN A 615 3.83 24.28 35.10
C ASN A 615 2.69 23.28 35.39
N ALA A 616 2.71 22.12 34.73
CA ALA A 616 1.71 21.10 34.95
C ALA A 616 1.74 20.61 36.39
N ARG A 617 0.57 20.53 37.04
CA ARG A 617 0.48 20.34 38.49
C ARG A 617 1.16 19.04 38.96
N LEU A 618 0.95 17.94 38.25
CA LEU A 618 1.51 16.63 38.61
C LEU A 618 2.99 16.51 38.27
N LYS A 619 3.45 17.23 37.24
CA LYS A 619 4.87 17.33 36.91
C LYS A 619 5.64 18.09 38.00
N VAL A 620 5.10 19.20 38.50
CA VAL A 620 5.70 19.94 39.61
C VAL A 620 5.76 19.08 40.88
N LEU A 621 4.72 18.29 41.15
CA LEU A 621 4.71 17.34 42.27
C LEU A 621 5.77 16.24 42.09
N GLU A 622 5.88 15.65 40.90
CA GLU A 622 6.91 14.66 40.55
C GLU A 622 8.33 15.21 40.75
N GLU A 623 8.59 16.43 40.28
CA GLU A 623 9.88 17.09 40.46
C GLU A 623 10.19 17.36 41.94
N SER A 624 9.19 17.73 42.73
CA SER A 624 9.34 17.91 44.18
C SER A 624 9.70 16.59 44.87
N LEU A 625 8.97 15.51 44.57
CA LEU A 625 9.24 14.19 45.12
C LEU A 625 10.64 13.69 44.75
N THR A 626 11.05 13.91 43.50
CA THR A 626 12.39 13.56 43.01
C THR A 626 13.49 14.33 43.73
N LYS A 627 13.29 15.64 43.95
CA LYS A 627 14.24 16.48 44.70
C LYS A 627 14.31 16.04 46.17
N ASP A 628 13.18 15.72 46.78
CA ASP A 628 13.10 15.24 48.16
C ASP A 628 13.77 13.87 48.33
N ASP A 629 13.59 12.93 47.40
CA ASP A 629 14.27 11.63 47.43
C ASP A 629 15.80 11.79 47.35
N LYS A 630 16.30 12.64 46.43
CA LYS A 630 17.73 12.96 46.34
C LYS A 630 18.26 13.53 47.65
N LYS A 631 17.54 14.48 48.24
CA LYS A 631 17.93 15.10 49.51
C LYS A 631 17.96 14.07 50.65
N LEU A 632 16.92 13.24 50.77
CA LEU A 632 16.85 12.20 51.80
C LEU A 632 17.96 11.17 51.66
N ARG A 633 18.34 10.78 50.43
CA ARG A 633 19.46 9.86 50.19
C ARG A 633 20.81 10.47 50.57
N GLU A 634 21.02 11.76 50.30
CA GLU A 634 22.21 12.48 50.74
C GLU A 634 22.26 12.63 52.26
N ASP A 635 21.13 12.96 52.89
CA ASP A 635 21.02 13.06 54.36
C ASP A 635 21.29 11.68 55.00
N ARG A 636 20.76 10.60 54.43
CA ARG A 636 21.04 9.22 54.85
C ARG A 636 22.53 8.91 54.75
N LYS A 637 23.17 9.22 53.61
CA LYS A 637 24.60 8.98 53.38
C LYS A 637 25.44 9.68 54.44
N LYS A 638 25.18 10.96 54.70
CA LYS A 638 25.88 11.74 55.74
C LYS A 638 25.66 11.16 57.13
N ALA A 639 24.44 10.76 57.46
CA ALA A 639 24.13 10.17 58.76
C ALA A 639 24.87 8.82 58.97
N VAL A 640 24.92 7.97 57.94
CA VAL A 640 25.68 6.71 57.97
C VAL A 640 27.19 6.98 58.10
N GLU A 641 27.73 7.96 57.38
CA GLU A 641 29.15 8.31 57.45
C GLU A 641 29.53 8.83 58.84
N GLN A 642 28.73 9.74 59.42
CA GLN A 642 28.95 10.24 60.78
C GLN A 642 28.88 9.14 61.82
N LEU A 643 27.92 8.21 61.66
CA LEU A 643 27.79 7.06 62.53
C LEU A 643 29.03 6.16 62.43
N ASN A 644 29.47 5.82 61.22
CA ASN A 644 30.66 5.01 61.01
C ASN A 644 31.89 5.66 61.63
N ILE A 645 32.12 6.96 61.38
CA ILE A 645 33.24 7.71 61.99
C ILE A 645 33.21 7.63 63.52
N ARG A 646 32.02 7.80 64.13
CA ARG A 646 31.86 7.71 65.59
C ARG A 646 32.28 6.34 66.11
N TYR A 647 31.85 5.26 65.46
CA TYR A 647 32.15 3.89 65.88
C TYR A 647 33.59 3.46 65.53
N ASP A 648 34.18 3.97 64.45
CA ASP A 648 35.59 3.77 64.12
C ASP A 648 36.50 4.41 65.17
N ILE A 649 36.20 5.65 65.60
CA ILE A 649 36.91 6.32 66.70
C ILE A 649 36.75 5.52 67.99
N MET A 650 35.55 4.99 68.26
CA MET A 650 35.29 4.19 69.45
C MET A 650 36.07 2.87 69.42
N ALA A 651 36.16 2.20 68.28
CA ALA A 651 36.94 0.99 68.07
C ALA A 651 38.45 1.25 68.23
N GLN A 652 38.97 2.34 67.64
CA GLN A 652 40.37 2.74 67.81
C GLN A 652 40.71 3.01 69.28
N ARG A 653 39.85 3.73 70.01
CA ARG A 653 40.01 3.97 71.45
C ARG A 653 39.98 2.68 72.24
N PHE A 654 39.07 1.76 71.92
CA PHE A 654 38.98 0.46 72.57
C PHE A 654 40.26 -0.37 72.36
N ALA A 655 40.76 -0.46 71.12
CA ALA A 655 42.01 -1.16 70.79
C ALA A 655 43.24 -0.53 71.49
N ALA A 656 43.30 0.81 71.58
CA ALA A 656 44.36 1.50 72.30
C ALA A 656 44.33 1.19 73.81
N TYR A 657 43.14 1.17 74.42
CA TYR A 657 42.97 0.79 75.82
C TYR A 657 43.32 -0.69 76.07
N ASP A 658 42.91 -1.59 75.18
CA ASP A 658 43.27 -3.01 75.28
C ASP A 658 44.79 -3.23 75.22
N SER A 659 45.47 -2.52 74.31
CA SER A 659 46.95 -2.50 74.25
C SER A 659 47.58 -1.98 75.54
N GLN A 660 47.03 -0.91 76.14
CA GLN A 660 47.53 -0.36 77.39
C GLN A 660 47.28 -1.28 78.59
N ILE A 661 46.13 -1.95 78.63
CA ILE A 661 45.81 -2.98 79.63
C ILE A 661 46.77 -4.16 79.48
N SER A 662 47.02 -4.63 78.27
CA SER A 662 48.00 -5.69 77.99
C SER A 662 49.40 -5.31 78.46
N LYS A 663 49.88 -4.09 78.16
CA LYS A 663 51.16 -3.56 78.69
C LYS A 663 51.17 -3.50 80.22
N THR A 664 50.08 -3.05 80.84
CA THR A 664 49.96 -2.95 82.30
C THR A 664 49.94 -4.34 82.95
N ASN A 665 49.22 -5.30 82.37
CA ASN A 665 49.18 -6.69 82.83
C ASN A 665 50.54 -7.37 82.67
N ASN A 666 51.27 -7.09 81.60
CA ASN A 666 52.65 -7.58 81.41
C ASN A 666 53.60 -6.95 82.43
N ALA A 667 53.50 -5.65 82.69
CA ALA A 667 54.28 -4.97 83.72
C ALA A 667 53.95 -5.51 85.12
N PHE A 668 52.67 -5.71 85.42
CA PHE A 668 52.21 -6.29 86.68
C PHE A 668 52.70 -7.73 86.84
N SER A 669 52.62 -8.56 85.79
CA SER A 669 53.15 -9.92 85.79
C SER A 669 54.66 -9.94 85.97
N SER A 670 55.37 -8.97 85.40
CA SER A 670 56.82 -8.81 85.58
C SER A 670 57.19 -8.41 87.01
N VAL A 671 56.42 -7.48 87.61
CA VAL A 671 56.55 -7.11 89.03
C VAL A 671 56.22 -8.29 89.93
N GLN A 672 55.17 -9.06 89.61
CA GLN A 672 54.81 -10.25 90.35
C GLN A 672 55.91 -11.32 90.26
N LEU A 673 56.46 -11.56 89.07
CA LEU A 673 57.64 -12.41 88.89
C LEU A 673 58.85 -11.93 89.69
N MET A 674 59.10 -10.61 89.77
CA MET A 674 60.16 -10.04 90.62
C MET A 674 59.88 -10.27 92.11
N ILE A 675 58.63 -10.08 92.54
CA ILE A 675 58.19 -10.36 93.92
C ILE A 675 58.40 -11.85 94.22
N ASP A 676 57.92 -12.74 93.37
CA ASP A 676 58.02 -14.19 93.55
C ASP A 676 59.48 -14.66 93.53
N GLN A 677 60.33 -14.11 92.66
CA GLN A 677 61.79 -14.35 92.66
C GLN A 677 62.47 -13.81 93.91
N SER A 678 62.01 -12.70 94.47
CA SER A 678 62.53 -12.15 95.73
C SER A 678 62.11 -12.97 96.95
N VAL A 679 60.93 -13.59 96.90
CA VAL A 679 60.41 -14.49 97.94
C VAL A 679 61.09 -15.86 97.87
N ALA A 680 61.44 -16.36 96.67
CA ALA A 680 62.15 -17.63 96.49
C ALA A 680 63.66 -17.58 96.82
N LYS A 681 64.23 -16.39 97.08
CA LYS A 681 65.63 -16.19 97.54
C LYS A 681 65.77 -16.09 99.07
N LYS A 682 64.70 -16.34 99.83
CA LYS A 682 64.72 -16.65 101.26
C LYS A 682 64.48 -18.14 101.46
#